data_AF-A0A8C2ZKF7-F1
#
_entry.id   AF-A0A8C2ZKF7-F1
#
_cell.length_a   1.000
_cell.length_b   1.000
_cell.length_c   1.000
_cell.angle_alpha   90.00
_cell.angle_beta   90.00
_cell.angle_gamma   90.00
#
_symmetry.space_group_name_H-M   'P 1'
#
loop_
_entity.id
_entity.type
_entity.pdbx_description
1 polymer ?
#
loop_
_entity_poly.entity_id
_entity_poly.type
_entity_poly.pdbx_seq_one_letter_code
_entity_poly.pdbx_strand_id
1 'polypeptide(L)'
;AENKASLKRTHTEVWSDSPNPHDRKRIDTCPVGLKNVGNTCWFSAVIQSLFNLLEFQRLVLNYSPPARVHDPPHTQKEHRNLPFMRELRNLFSLMVGSKRKYVDPSRAVEILKDAFKSSESQQQDVSEFTHKLLDWLEDAFQMKAEEDREGEKPKNPMVELFYGRFLAVGVLEGKKFENTEMFGQYPLQVNGFKDLHECLEAAMIEGEIESLHSAENSARSGQEHWFTELPPVLTFELSRFEFNQALGRPEKIHNKLEFPSMLYMDRYMDRNREVTRIKREEIRRVKEHLTLLQQRLERYLSYGSGPKRFPLADVLQYAMEFASSKPVCTSPVEDIDSSAPPGGTKGQQLSLPSTAEQDPLPPLESAGPASASTAAQQQRVAIHKPFTQSRLPPDLPMHPAPRHITDEELRVLEVCLHRWRSEVENDTRDLQGSINRIHRTIELMYSDKSMMQVPYRLHAVLVHEGQANAGHYWAYIYDPHQRCWMKYNDISVTKSSWEELVRDSFGGYRNASAYCLMYINDKKPFLIEEEFDKETGQILSGIDKLPPDLKQYVREDNELFDKEVEEWDSLQVRKAQQEKLVLAPMSVESSPPDNTGQAQQEPEYMEQPSPTNDSKHLQEDTERAISRAAAEQEERSPEALLTAAIKLEYARLLRFAQEDTPPEKDYRLQHIVVYFIQNQAPKKILERTLLTQFADRNLAFDERCKSIMNVARAKLDLIKPEEVNMDEYEMWHQAYRNFRDTTIFMMTGLDLFQKTNYMEALMFLIYSYQYNKELLSKGRYRGHDEELLGHYRRQCLLKLNEQAAAMFESGEEPEVSTGLGLMNELVVPCIPLLLVHDTERDLLAVEDMRNRWCSYLGQEMEPNLQEKLTDFLPKLLDCSAEIKSFHDPPKLPSYSTLELSERFVRVMAAVGGR
;
A
#
# COMPACT_ATOMS: atom_id res chain seq x y z
N ALA A 1 -11.18 18.83 -38.81
CA ALA A 1 -12.58 18.64 -38.41
C ALA A 1 -12.57 18.02 -37.03
N GLU A 2 -12.88 18.83 -36.02
CA GLU A 2 -13.11 18.41 -34.64
C GLU A 2 -14.26 17.41 -34.58
N ASN A 3 -14.19 16.44 -33.67
CA ASN A 3 -15.35 16.09 -32.86
C ASN A 3 -14.96 15.32 -31.60
N LYS A 4 -14.94 16.07 -30.50
CA LYS A 4 -15.73 15.81 -29.28
C LYS A 4 -15.98 14.33 -28.93
N ALA A 5 -15.04 13.77 -28.17
CA ALA A 5 -15.35 12.75 -27.17
C ALA A 5 -14.62 13.14 -25.88
N SER A 6 -15.20 14.11 -25.18
CA SER A 6 -14.85 14.44 -23.80
C SER A 6 -15.27 13.28 -22.89
N LEU A 7 -14.44 12.24 -22.82
CA LEU A 7 -14.45 11.32 -21.69
C LEU A 7 -14.14 12.17 -20.45
N LYS A 8 -15.13 12.29 -19.57
CA LYS A 8 -15.02 12.95 -18.27
C LYS A 8 -13.83 12.32 -17.54
N ARG A 9 -12.73 13.08 -17.51
CA ARG A 9 -11.61 12.85 -16.59
C ARG A 9 -12.20 12.76 -15.19
N THR A 10 -11.98 11.66 -14.50
CA THR A 10 -12.00 11.65 -13.05
C THR A 10 -11.08 12.77 -12.60
N HIS A 11 -11.64 13.64 -11.78
CA HIS A 11 -11.03 14.88 -11.31
C HIS A 11 -9.63 14.56 -10.76
N THR A 12 -8.58 14.92 -11.51
CA THR A 12 -7.27 15.18 -10.90
C THR A 12 -7.55 16.07 -9.70
N GLU A 13 -7.04 15.72 -8.52
CA GLU A 13 -7.15 16.54 -7.32
C GLU A 13 -6.62 17.94 -7.68
N VAL A 14 -7.51 18.85 -8.05
CA VAL A 14 -7.22 20.26 -8.17
C VAL A 14 -7.27 20.72 -6.72
N TRP A 15 -6.12 20.64 -6.05
CA TRP A 15 -5.96 21.11 -4.69
C TRP A 15 -6.25 22.61 -4.67
N SER A 16 -7.46 22.98 -4.23
CA SER A 16 -7.79 24.36 -3.90
C SER A 16 -7.09 24.69 -2.59
N ASP A 17 -6.23 25.70 -2.62
CA ASP A 17 -5.59 26.22 -1.42
C ASP A 17 -6.67 26.67 -0.42
N SER A 18 -6.60 26.22 0.84
CA SER A 18 -7.63 26.59 1.82
C SER A 18 -7.49 28.09 2.12
N PRO A 19 -8.57 28.89 2.02
CA PRO A 19 -8.51 30.30 2.38
C PRO A 19 -8.21 30.48 3.88
N ASN A 20 -8.55 29.49 4.71
CA ASN A 20 -8.30 29.52 6.15
C ASN A 20 -6.80 29.31 6.45
N PRO A 21 -6.09 30.29 7.03
CA PRO A 21 -4.66 30.18 7.34
C PRO A 21 -4.37 29.13 8.43
N HIS A 22 -5.33 28.79 9.30
CA HIS A 22 -5.14 27.73 10.29
C HIS A 22 -4.94 26.36 9.66
N ASP A 23 -5.59 26.06 8.53
CA ASP A 23 -5.41 24.80 7.80
C ASP A 23 -4.04 24.72 7.09
N ARG A 24 -3.43 25.89 6.89
CA ARG A 24 -2.11 26.07 6.28
C ARG A 24 -1.00 26.19 7.31
N LYS A 25 -1.31 26.08 8.60
CA LYS A 25 -0.31 26.08 9.68
C LYS A 25 0.42 24.74 9.74
N ARG A 26 1.74 24.81 9.89
CA ARG A 26 2.61 23.64 10.06
C ARG A 26 2.40 23.02 11.43
N ILE A 27 2.42 21.70 11.49
CA ILE A 27 2.58 20.95 12.73
C ILE A 27 4.08 20.82 12.97
N ASP A 28 4.58 21.22 14.14
CA ASP A 28 6.02 21.38 14.42
C ASP A 28 6.89 20.16 14.05
N THR A 29 6.34 18.95 14.15
CA THR A 29 7.04 17.69 13.84
C THR A 29 7.02 17.28 12.35
N CYS A 30 6.27 17.99 11.51
CA CYS A 30 6.12 17.67 10.09
C CYS A 30 7.09 18.49 9.22
N PRO A 31 7.71 17.90 8.18
CA PRO A 31 8.45 18.67 7.17
C PRO A 31 7.53 19.59 6.35
N VAL A 32 8.13 20.60 5.72
CA VAL A 32 7.42 21.60 4.89
C VAL A 32 7.23 21.06 3.47
N GLY A 33 6.03 21.21 2.90
CA GLY A 33 5.75 20.92 1.49
C GLY A 33 6.13 22.07 0.53
N LEU A 34 6.04 21.84 -0.77
CA LEU A 34 6.26 22.87 -1.80
C LEU A 34 5.01 23.06 -2.65
N LYS A 35 4.59 24.31 -2.85
CA LYS A 35 3.45 24.62 -3.71
C LYS A 35 3.78 24.31 -5.17
N ASN A 36 2.89 23.61 -5.87
CA ASN A 36 3.05 23.35 -7.30
C ASN A 36 2.72 24.59 -8.12
N VAL A 37 3.70 25.10 -8.88
CA VAL A 37 3.59 26.35 -9.65
C VAL A 37 3.54 26.03 -11.14
N GLY A 38 2.33 25.75 -11.65
CA GLY A 38 2.09 25.52 -13.07
C GLY A 38 2.82 24.31 -13.63
N ASN A 39 2.47 23.12 -13.14
CA ASN A 39 3.02 21.82 -13.54
C ASN A 39 4.54 21.70 -13.32
N THR A 40 5.02 22.16 -12.16
CA THR A 40 6.43 22.11 -11.77
C THR A 40 6.70 21.17 -10.60
N CYS A 41 5.83 20.16 -10.40
CA CYS A 41 6.01 19.14 -9.36
C CYS A 41 7.35 18.39 -9.47
N TRP A 42 7.96 18.31 -10.66
CA TRP A 42 9.32 17.79 -10.83
C TRP A 42 10.37 18.60 -10.03
N PHE A 43 10.20 19.92 -9.92
CA PHE A 43 11.07 20.78 -9.12
C PHE A 43 10.90 20.47 -7.65
N SER A 44 9.65 20.31 -7.20
CA SER A 44 9.34 19.92 -5.81
C SER A 44 10.04 18.63 -5.42
N ALA A 45 9.93 17.58 -6.25
CA ALA A 45 10.52 16.27 -5.99
C ALA A 45 12.05 16.33 -5.88
N VAL A 46 12.71 17.01 -6.81
CA VAL A 46 14.17 17.17 -6.84
C VAL A 46 14.67 17.99 -5.65
N ILE A 47 14.06 19.15 -5.40
CA ILE A 47 14.49 20.04 -4.32
C ILE A 47 14.28 19.39 -2.95
N GLN A 48 13.15 18.71 -2.72
CA GLN A 48 12.95 17.98 -1.47
C GLN A 48 14.00 16.89 -1.28
N SER A 49 14.34 16.15 -2.34
CA SER A 49 15.36 15.09 -2.28
C SER A 49 16.75 15.65 -1.94
N LEU A 50 17.13 16.80 -2.53
CA LEU A 50 18.39 17.47 -2.23
C LEU A 50 18.39 18.14 -0.84
N PHE A 51 17.29 18.77 -0.45
CA PHE A 51 17.15 19.47 0.84
C PHE A 51 17.28 18.54 2.05
N ASN A 52 16.82 17.29 1.92
CA ASN A 52 16.91 16.31 3.00
C ASN A 52 18.29 15.63 3.11
N LEU A 53 19.23 15.94 2.22
CA LEU A 53 20.65 15.68 2.44
C LEU A 53 21.21 16.81 3.31
N LEU A 54 21.41 16.53 4.60
CA LEU A 54 21.78 17.58 5.56
C LEU A 54 23.09 18.28 5.20
N GLU A 55 24.04 17.57 4.62
CA GLU A 55 25.29 18.18 4.15
C GLU A 55 25.06 19.17 2.99
N PHE A 56 24.24 18.79 2.01
CA PHE A 56 23.88 19.69 0.92
C PHE A 56 23.11 20.92 1.44
N GLN A 57 22.17 20.70 2.36
CA GLN A 57 21.43 21.77 3.02
C GLN A 57 22.37 22.77 3.71
N ARG A 58 23.37 22.30 4.46
CA ARG A 58 24.38 23.16 5.10
C ARG A 58 25.18 23.96 4.09
N LEU A 59 25.67 23.31 3.02
CA LEU A 59 26.45 23.97 1.98
C LEU A 59 25.65 25.13 1.37
N VAL A 60 24.38 24.89 1.05
CA VAL A 60 23.47 25.90 0.49
C VAL A 60 23.18 27.05 1.48
N LEU A 61 22.85 26.73 2.73
CA LEU A 61 22.53 27.75 3.74
C LEU A 61 23.74 28.63 4.09
N ASN A 62 24.93 28.03 4.17
CA ASN A 62 26.20 28.70 4.48
C ASN A 62 26.93 29.25 3.23
N TYR A 63 26.26 29.25 2.08
CA TYR A 63 26.77 29.92 0.88
C TYR A 63 26.69 31.44 1.08
N SER A 64 27.83 32.11 0.92
CA SER A 64 27.94 33.56 0.91
C SER A 64 28.30 33.98 -0.50
N PRO A 65 27.51 34.83 -1.16
CA PRO A 65 27.85 35.29 -2.50
C PRO A 65 29.16 36.10 -2.48
N PRO A 66 30.00 35.99 -3.53
CA PRO A 66 31.26 36.73 -3.66
C PRO A 66 31.11 38.24 -3.44
N ALA A 67 32.08 38.92 -2.81
CA ALA A 67 31.95 40.34 -2.47
C ALA A 67 31.83 41.27 -3.71
N ARG A 68 32.20 40.78 -4.89
CA ARG A 68 32.19 41.50 -6.18
C ARG A 68 30.84 41.54 -6.91
N VAL A 69 29.69 41.35 -6.24
CA VAL A 69 28.35 41.47 -6.86
C VAL A 69 28.07 42.89 -7.43
N HIS A 70 28.85 43.89 -7.05
CA HIS A 70 28.71 45.26 -7.54
C HIS A 70 29.41 45.54 -8.88
N ASP A 71 30.25 44.64 -9.37
CA ASP A 71 30.76 44.71 -10.75
C ASP A 71 29.74 44.09 -11.72
N PRO A 72 29.57 44.63 -12.94
CA PRO A 72 28.69 44.01 -13.93
C PRO A 72 29.17 42.58 -14.22
N PRO A 73 28.25 41.59 -14.33
CA PRO A 73 28.61 40.20 -14.55
C PRO A 73 29.51 40.09 -15.78
N HIS A 74 30.70 39.50 -15.60
CA HIS A 74 31.67 39.31 -16.67
C HIS A 74 31.18 38.27 -17.68
N THR A 75 30.26 37.39 -17.28
CA THR A 75 29.69 36.33 -18.12
C THR A 75 28.17 36.19 -18.01
N GLN A 76 27.48 35.84 -19.10
CA GLN A 76 26.02 35.61 -19.11
C GLN A 76 25.56 34.51 -18.14
N LYS A 77 26.45 33.55 -17.83
CA LYS A 77 26.25 32.49 -16.82
C LYS A 77 26.18 33.03 -15.38
N GLU A 78 27.04 33.99 -15.02
CA GLU A 78 27.07 34.61 -13.69
C GLU A 78 25.77 35.38 -13.39
N HIS A 79 25.17 35.98 -14.43
CA HIS A 79 23.93 36.74 -14.29
C HIS A 79 22.71 35.88 -13.93
N ARG A 80 22.75 34.55 -14.13
CA ARG A 80 21.63 33.64 -13.84
C ARG A 80 21.90 32.75 -12.62
N ASN A 81 23.12 32.20 -12.50
CA ASN A 81 23.45 31.23 -11.46
C ASN A 81 23.42 31.85 -10.05
N LEU A 82 23.96 33.06 -9.88
CA LEU A 82 24.01 33.74 -8.58
C LEU A 82 22.62 34.14 -8.05
N PRO A 83 21.72 34.75 -8.86
CA PRO A 83 20.34 34.99 -8.43
C PRO A 83 19.60 33.70 -8.08
N PHE A 84 19.76 32.64 -8.90
CA PHE A 84 19.14 31.35 -8.61
C PHE A 84 19.62 30.78 -7.27
N MET A 85 20.94 30.80 -7.02
CA MET A 85 21.52 30.32 -5.77
C MET A 85 21.02 31.11 -4.55
N ARG A 86 20.85 32.44 -4.69
CA ARG A 86 20.27 33.27 -3.63
C ARG A 86 18.81 32.90 -3.34
N GLU A 87 17.99 32.73 -4.37
CA GLU A 87 16.59 32.31 -4.18
C GLU A 87 16.47 30.89 -3.63
N LEU A 88 17.36 29.98 -4.04
CA LEU A 88 17.44 28.63 -3.48
C LEU A 88 17.81 28.66 -1.98
N ARG A 89 18.80 29.48 -1.60
CA ARG A 89 19.20 29.69 -0.20
C ARG A 89 18.03 30.24 0.64
N ASN A 90 17.29 31.21 0.10
CA ASN A 90 16.08 31.74 0.75
C ASN A 90 15.00 30.65 0.90
N LEU A 91 14.74 29.88 -0.16
CA LEU A 91 13.78 28.78 -0.13
C LEU A 91 14.15 27.74 0.93
N PHE A 92 15.42 27.35 1.01
CA PHE A 92 15.92 26.39 2.01
C PHE A 92 15.73 26.94 3.43
N SER A 93 15.99 28.22 3.66
CA SER A 93 15.77 28.83 4.97
C SER A 93 14.30 28.77 5.42
N LEU A 94 13.36 29.00 4.48
CA LEU A 94 11.92 28.88 4.74
C LEU A 94 11.52 27.43 4.99
N MET A 95 12.05 26.47 4.23
CA MET A 95 11.79 25.04 4.43
C MET A 95 12.27 24.55 5.80
N VAL A 96 13.36 25.13 6.34
CA VAL A 96 13.84 24.84 7.69
C VAL A 96 12.90 25.41 8.75
N GLY A 97 12.57 26.71 8.68
CA GLY A 97 12.01 27.45 9.82
C GLY A 97 10.62 28.05 9.66
N SER A 98 9.94 27.85 8.52
CA SER A 98 8.58 28.40 8.33
C SER A 98 7.55 27.70 9.21
N LYS A 99 6.61 28.49 9.74
CA LYS A 99 5.37 28.06 10.41
C LYS A 99 4.27 27.66 9.43
N ARG A 100 4.46 27.89 8.13
CA ARG A 100 3.53 27.47 7.07
C ARG A 100 3.75 26.00 6.73
N LYS A 101 2.66 25.28 6.45
CA LYS A 101 2.67 23.85 6.06
C LYS A 101 3.44 23.62 4.76
N TYR A 102 3.44 24.59 3.86
CA TYR A 102 4.17 24.56 2.60
C TYR A 102 4.72 25.96 2.27
N VAL A 103 5.75 26.00 1.42
CA VAL A 103 6.38 27.24 0.93
C VAL A 103 6.24 27.32 -0.59
N ASP A 104 6.22 28.55 -1.12
CA ASP A 104 6.08 28.81 -2.55
C ASP A 104 7.47 28.89 -3.23
N PRO A 105 7.82 27.95 -4.14
CA PRO A 105 9.09 27.95 -4.84
C PRO A 105 9.12 28.87 -6.09
N SER A 106 8.04 29.61 -6.39
CA SER A 106 7.87 30.36 -7.65
C SER A 106 9.09 31.21 -8.02
N ARG A 107 9.68 31.94 -7.07
CA ARG A 107 10.83 32.82 -7.33
C ARG A 107 12.05 32.09 -7.91
N ALA A 108 12.37 30.92 -7.37
CA ALA A 108 13.46 30.08 -7.87
C ALA A 108 13.09 29.43 -9.22
N VAL A 109 11.85 28.96 -9.33
CA VAL A 109 11.30 28.32 -10.54
C VAL A 109 11.24 29.29 -11.73
N GLU A 110 10.91 30.56 -11.50
CA GLU A 110 10.83 31.59 -12.56
C GLU A 110 12.19 31.91 -13.16
N ILE A 111 13.22 32.13 -12.32
CA ILE A 111 14.61 32.36 -12.78
C ILE A 111 15.05 31.21 -13.68
N LEU A 112 14.72 30.00 -13.24
CA LEU A 112 15.05 28.80 -13.95
C LEU A 112 14.28 28.69 -15.28
N LYS A 113 12.96 28.86 -15.28
CA LYS A 113 12.13 28.86 -16.50
C LYS A 113 12.62 29.89 -17.53
N ASP A 114 13.04 31.07 -17.09
CA ASP A 114 13.57 32.10 -17.98
C ASP A 114 14.90 31.72 -18.63
N ALA A 115 15.72 30.92 -17.95
CA ALA A 115 16.94 30.40 -18.55
C ALA A 115 16.67 29.39 -19.67
N PHE A 116 15.58 28.64 -19.56
CA PHE A 116 15.15 27.64 -20.54
C PHE A 116 14.40 28.22 -21.75
N LYS A 117 13.87 29.44 -21.66
CA LYS A 117 13.20 30.13 -22.79
C LYS A 117 14.15 30.53 -23.92
N SER A 118 15.45 30.65 -23.66
CA SER A 118 16.44 31.11 -24.65
C SER A 118 16.98 30.02 -25.59
N SER A 119 16.70 28.73 -25.32
CA SER A 119 16.97 27.63 -26.26
C SER A 119 15.67 27.28 -26.99
N GLU A 120 15.69 27.27 -28.32
CA GLU A 120 14.51 27.03 -29.18
C GLU A 120 13.68 25.82 -28.70
N SER A 121 12.48 26.10 -28.19
CA SER A 121 11.24 25.30 -28.27
C SER A 121 11.32 23.76 -28.41
N GLN A 122 12.14 23.08 -27.61
CA GLN A 122 11.95 21.67 -27.29
C GLN A 122 11.56 21.55 -25.81
N GLN A 123 10.45 20.87 -25.54
CA GLN A 123 10.05 20.49 -24.18
C GLN A 123 11.17 19.61 -23.60
N GLN A 124 11.96 20.16 -22.68
CA GLN A 124 13.14 19.49 -22.12
C GLN A 124 12.75 18.49 -21.03
N ASP A 125 13.47 17.37 -20.99
CA ASP A 125 13.28 16.27 -20.04
C ASP A 125 13.67 16.69 -18.60
N VAL A 126 13.03 16.12 -17.59
CA VAL A 126 13.29 16.39 -16.17
C VAL A 126 14.73 16.05 -15.78
N SER A 127 15.34 15.08 -16.46
CA SER A 127 16.77 14.75 -16.29
C SER A 127 17.70 15.89 -16.72
N GLU A 128 17.40 16.57 -17.84
CA GLU A 128 18.19 17.72 -18.29
C GLU A 128 18.10 18.89 -17.30
N PHE A 129 16.95 19.05 -16.65
CA PHE A 129 16.78 20.02 -15.57
C PHE A 129 17.68 19.69 -14.38
N THR A 130 17.68 18.44 -13.88
CA THR A 130 18.49 18.06 -12.72
C THR A 130 19.98 18.26 -12.99
N HIS A 131 20.43 17.94 -14.20
CA HIS A 131 21.80 18.20 -14.63
C HIS A 131 22.14 19.70 -14.60
N LYS A 132 21.33 20.54 -15.25
CA LYS A 132 21.57 22.00 -15.25
C LYS A 132 21.51 22.62 -13.85
N LEU A 133 20.63 22.13 -12.98
CA LEU A 133 20.58 22.55 -11.58
C LEU A 133 21.92 22.30 -10.89
N LEU A 134 22.45 21.08 -11.00
CA LEU A 134 23.72 20.72 -10.38
C LEU A 134 24.89 21.48 -11.01
N ASP A 135 24.91 21.67 -12.32
CA ASP A 135 25.93 22.46 -13.02
C ASP A 135 25.96 23.92 -12.51
N TRP A 136 24.78 24.54 -12.31
CA TRP A 136 24.73 25.93 -11.82
C TRP A 136 25.20 26.06 -10.37
N LEU A 137 24.91 25.04 -9.55
CA LEU A 137 25.40 24.97 -8.19
C LEU A 137 26.91 24.74 -8.19
N GLU A 138 27.41 23.82 -9.01
CA GLU A 138 28.85 23.61 -9.19
C GLU A 138 29.55 24.92 -9.56
N ASP A 139 29.09 25.61 -10.61
CA ASP A 139 29.63 26.90 -11.06
C ASP A 139 29.64 27.93 -9.91
N ALA A 140 28.56 28.05 -9.14
CA ALA A 140 28.44 29.01 -8.05
C ALA A 140 29.41 28.71 -6.89
N PHE A 141 29.53 27.44 -6.49
CA PHE A 141 30.47 27.02 -5.45
C PHE A 141 31.93 27.06 -5.92
N GLN A 142 32.18 26.88 -7.23
CA GLN A 142 33.49 27.03 -7.83
C GLN A 142 33.98 28.47 -7.74
N MET A 143 33.13 29.45 -8.08
CA MET A 143 33.45 30.88 -7.97
C MET A 143 33.84 31.27 -6.53
N LYS A 144 33.10 30.76 -5.53
CA LYS A 144 33.44 30.98 -4.12
C LYS A 144 34.79 30.35 -3.75
N ALA A 145 35.04 29.11 -4.17
CA ALA A 145 36.29 28.41 -3.88
C ALA A 145 37.52 29.07 -4.51
N GLU A 146 37.34 29.78 -5.63
CA GLU A 146 38.39 30.56 -6.31
C GLU A 146 38.69 31.89 -5.61
N GLU A 147 37.68 32.52 -4.98
CA GLU A 147 37.87 33.78 -4.21
C GLU A 147 38.55 33.53 -2.86
N ASP A 148 38.26 32.38 -2.21
CA ASP A 148 38.78 32.02 -0.88
C ASP A 148 40.27 31.58 -0.88
N ARG A 149 40.98 31.53 -2.02
CA ARG A 149 42.37 30.98 -2.09
C ARG A 149 43.43 31.83 -2.78
N GLU A 150 44.53 32.02 -2.05
CA GLU A 150 45.91 32.19 -2.53
C GLU A 150 46.65 30.83 -2.51
N GLY A 151 46.71 30.07 -3.62
CA GLY A 151 47.82 29.12 -3.86
C GLY A 151 47.58 27.59 -3.92
N GLU A 152 46.44 27.02 -3.55
CA GLU A 152 46.14 25.58 -3.78
C GLU A 152 44.94 25.38 -4.73
N LYS A 153 44.92 24.28 -5.51
CA LYS A 153 43.82 23.96 -6.45
C LYS A 153 42.44 23.99 -5.74
N PRO A 154 41.45 24.75 -6.21
CA PRO A 154 40.15 24.86 -5.57
C PRO A 154 39.47 23.48 -5.50
N LYS A 155 38.92 23.13 -4.34
CA LYS A 155 38.11 21.94 -4.13
C LYS A 155 36.65 22.37 -4.06
N ASN A 156 35.86 21.92 -5.02
CA ASN A 156 34.45 22.24 -5.09
C ASN A 156 33.64 21.24 -4.24
N PRO A 157 32.95 21.68 -3.17
CA PRO A 157 32.20 20.76 -2.31
C PRO A 157 31.04 20.06 -3.03
N MET A 158 30.48 20.65 -4.09
CA MET A 158 29.43 20.00 -4.89
C MET A 158 29.99 18.85 -5.72
N VAL A 159 31.17 19.05 -6.31
CA VAL A 159 31.88 17.99 -7.06
C VAL A 159 32.26 16.85 -6.13
N GLU A 160 32.78 17.15 -4.94
CA GLU A 160 33.12 16.12 -3.93
C GLU A 160 31.90 15.35 -3.42
N LEU A 161 30.70 15.92 -3.48
CA LEU A 161 29.47 15.31 -2.97
C LEU A 161 28.77 14.41 -4.00
N PHE A 162 28.69 14.85 -5.26
CA PHE A 162 27.88 14.19 -6.30
C PHE A 162 28.67 13.53 -7.42
N TYR A 163 29.96 13.80 -7.58
CA TYR A 163 30.74 13.30 -8.71
C TYR A 163 31.78 12.26 -8.28
N GLY A 164 31.90 11.21 -9.09
CA GLY A 164 32.92 10.17 -8.97
C GLY A 164 33.71 10.00 -10.26
N ARG A 165 34.49 8.93 -10.30
CA ARG A 165 35.29 8.54 -11.47
C ARG A 165 35.17 7.05 -11.74
N PHE A 166 35.17 6.71 -13.01
CA PHE A 166 35.27 5.32 -13.47
C PHE A 166 36.36 5.18 -14.53
N LEU A 167 36.80 3.94 -14.71
CA LEU A 167 37.82 3.52 -15.64
C LEU A 167 37.16 2.75 -16.78
N ALA A 168 37.22 3.28 -17.99
CA ALA A 168 36.83 2.59 -19.20
C ALA A 168 38.02 1.79 -19.74
N VAL A 169 37.92 0.46 -19.72
CA VAL A 169 38.93 -0.47 -20.21
C VAL A 169 38.36 -1.25 -21.38
N GLY A 170 39.03 -1.24 -22.53
CA GLY A 170 38.51 -1.94 -23.69
C GLY A 170 39.56 -2.29 -24.73
N VAL A 171 39.10 -2.98 -25.76
CA VAL A 171 39.87 -3.25 -26.98
C VAL A 171 39.13 -2.58 -28.13
N LEU A 172 39.80 -1.66 -28.82
CA LEU A 172 39.30 -1.03 -30.04
C LEU A 172 40.26 -1.38 -31.17
N GLU A 173 39.77 -2.05 -32.21
CA GLU A 173 40.59 -2.49 -33.36
C GLU A 173 41.86 -3.26 -32.96
N GLY A 174 41.77 -4.10 -31.93
CA GLY A 174 42.90 -4.89 -31.39
C GLY A 174 43.86 -4.13 -30.47
N LYS A 175 43.70 -2.80 -30.30
CA LYS A 175 44.49 -2.02 -29.34
C LYS A 175 43.75 -1.90 -28.01
N LYS A 176 44.45 -2.21 -26.91
CA LYS A 176 43.93 -1.98 -25.56
C LYS A 176 43.95 -0.48 -25.26
N PHE A 177 42.87 0.04 -24.69
CA PHE A 177 42.81 1.39 -24.15
C PHE A 177 42.30 1.38 -22.71
N GLU A 178 42.65 2.42 -21.99
CA GLU A 178 42.26 2.65 -20.61
C GLU A 178 42.09 4.16 -20.42
N ASN A 179 40.86 4.62 -20.17
CA ASN A 179 40.52 6.03 -19.99
C ASN A 179 39.81 6.23 -18.65
N THR A 180 40.13 7.31 -17.94
CA THR A 180 39.43 7.66 -16.70
C THR A 180 38.47 8.80 -16.98
N GLU A 181 37.21 8.61 -16.62
CA GLU A 181 36.13 9.55 -16.88
C GLU A 181 35.44 9.94 -15.57
N MET A 182 34.97 11.18 -15.50
CA MET A 182 34.17 11.69 -14.38
C MET A 182 32.69 11.45 -14.66
N PHE A 183 31.94 11.08 -13.63
CA PHE A 183 30.49 10.92 -13.72
C PHE A 183 29.81 11.58 -12.54
N GLY A 184 28.62 12.14 -12.76
CA GLY A 184 27.71 12.60 -11.70
C GLY A 184 26.58 11.60 -11.53
N GLN A 185 25.47 11.83 -12.23
CA GLN A 185 24.40 10.86 -12.37
C GLN A 185 24.79 9.74 -13.35
N TYR A 186 24.58 8.48 -12.96
CA TYR A 186 24.90 7.32 -13.78
C TYR A 186 23.64 6.80 -14.49
N PRO A 187 23.54 6.89 -15.83
CA PRO A 187 22.34 6.49 -16.56
C PRO A 187 22.24 4.99 -16.73
N LEU A 188 21.04 4.44 -16.54
CA LEU A 188 20.73 3.01 -16.64
C LEU A 188 19.52 2.79 -17.55
N GLN A 189 19.64 1.84 -18.47
CA GLN A 189 18.53 1.32 -19.25
C GLN A 189 17.79 0.26 -18.45
N VAL A 190 16.46 0.38 -18.37
CA VAL A 190 15.63 -0.52 -17.56
C VAL A 190 15.11 -1.73 -18.36
N ASN A 191 15.02 -1.62 -19.68
CA ASN A 191 14.40 -2.66 -20.48
C ASN A 191 15.15 -4.00 -20.41
N GLY A 192 14.39 -5.09 -20.26
CA GLY A 192 14.94 -6.45 -20.21
C GLY A 192 15.55 -6.89 -18.88
N PHE A 193 15.60 -6.02 -17.86
CA PHE A 193 16.25 -6.32 -16.58
C PHE A 193 15.25 -6.44 -15.42
N LYS A 194 15.53 -7.35 -14.48
CA LYS A 194 14.65 -7.61 -13.32
C LYS A 194 15.02 -6.77 -12.11
N ASP A 195 16.32 -6.53 -11.92
CA ASP A 195 16.84 -5.83 -10.76
C ASP A 195 17.96 -4.84 -11.12
N LEU A 196 18.24 -3.92 -10.19
CA LEU A 196 19.25 -2.87 -10.36
C LEU A 196 20.66 -3.44 -10.58
N HIS A 197 20.98 -4.62 -10.04
CA HIS A 197 22.28 -5.23 -10.25
C HIS A 197 22.45 -5.71 -11.68
N GLU A 198 21.40 -6.28 -12.29
CA GLU A 198 21.39 -6.65 -13.71
C GLU A 198 21.52 -5.40 -14.61
N CYS A 199 20.78 -4.32 -14.32
CA CYS A 199 20.93 -3.05 -15.04
C CYS A 199 22.36 -2.50 -14.99
N LEU A 200 22.96 -2.46 -13.79
CA LEU A 200 24.32 -1.97 -13.60
C LEU A 200 25.35 -2.89 -14.27
N GLU A 201 25.18 -4.21 -14.20
CA GLU A 201 26.10 -5.14 -14.84
C GLU A 201 26.10 -4.96 -16.36
N ALA A 202 24.92 -4.76 -16.96
CA ALA A 202 24.79 -4.49 -18.39
C ALA A 202 25.33 -3.11 -18.80
N ALA A 203 25.05 -2.07 -18.02
CA ALA A 203 25.56 -0.72 -18.29
C ALA A 203 27.09 -0.60 -18.14
N MET A 204 27.72 -1.50 -17.38
CA MET A 204 29.17 -1.54 -17.18
C MET A 204 29.89 -2.43 -18.20
N ILE A 205 29.14 -3.15 -19.05
CA ILE A 205 29.67 -4.04 -20.09
C ILE A 205 29.03 -3.65 -21.42
N GLU A 206 29.70 -2.78 -22.16
CA GLU A 206 29.33 -2.48 -23.54
C GLU A 206 29.87 -3.59 -24.44
N GLY A 207 29.00 -4.57 -24.75
CA GLY A 207 29.30 -5.71 -25.61
C GLY A 207 29.40 -5.35 -27.10
N GLU A 208 30.29 -6.07 -27.80
CA GLU A 208 30.51 -6.16 -29.27
C GLU A 208 29.97 -4.98 -30.12
N ILE A 209 30.81 -3.97 -30.36
CA ILE A 209 30.52 -2.96 -31.39
C ILE A 209 30.72 -3.62 -32.76
N GLU A 210 29.64 -4.10 -33.38
CA GLU A 210 29.66 -4.48 -34.79
C GLU A 210 30.00 -3.24 -35.63
N SER A 211 31.26 -3.13 -36.04
CA SER A 211 31.65 -2.18 -37.06
C SER A 211 30.91 -2.55 -38.34
N LEU A 212 29.90 -1.76 -38.71
CA LEU A 212 29.13 -1.88 -39.96
C LEU A 212 30.01 -1.77 -41.23
N HIS A 213 31.32 -1.54 -41.08
CA HIS A 213 32.27 -1.39 -42.17
C HIS A 213 33.59 -2.11 -41.87
N SER A 214 33.64 -3.45 -41.88
CA SER A 214 34.85 -4.21 -42.23
C SER A 214 34.56 -5.70 -42.44
N ALA A 215 34.75 -6.15 -43.68
CA ALA A 215 34.78 -7.56 -44.04
C ALA A 215 35.97 -8.28 -43.36
N GLU A 216 35.73 -9.53 -42.96
CA GLU A 216 36.72 -10.60 -42.74
C GLU A 216 38.05 -10.17 -42.06
N ASN A 217 38.07 -10.26 -40.72
CA ASN A 217 39.20 -10.10 -39.77
C ASN A 217 39.18 -8.88 -38.82
N SER A 218 38.02 -8.41 -38.34
CA SER A 218 38.02 -7.47 -37.20
C SER A 218 38.23 -8.24 -35.87
N ALA A 219 39.29 -7.89 -35.15
CA ALA A 219 39.49 -8.34 -33.78
C ALA A 219 38.33 -7.84 -32.92
N ARG A 220 37.77 -8.71 -32.07
CA ARG A 220 36.61 -8.41 -31.20
C ARG A 220 36.86 -7.12 -30.39
N SER A 221 36.02 -6.12 -30.61
CA SER A 221 35.98 -4.90 -29.81
C SER A 221 35.02 -5.10 -28.63
N GLY A 222 35.38 -4.53 -27.48
CA GLY A 222 34.56 -4.59 -26.28
C GLY A 222 35.10 -3.64 -25.23
N GLN A 223 34.21 -3.10 -24.41
CA GLN A 223 34.52 -2.11 -23.38
C GLN A 223 33.83 -2.47 -22.06
N GLU A 224 34.59 -2.36 -20.97
CA GLU A 224 34.10 -2.53 -19.62
C GLU A 224 34.38 -1.25 -18.82
N HIS A 225 33.46 -0.88 -17.94
CA HIS A 225 33.63 0.24 -17.02
C HIS A 225 33.83 -0.29 -15.59
N TRP A 226 34.70 0.37 -14.82
CA TRP A 226 35.01 0.01 -13.44
C TRP A 226 35.11 1.26 -12.56
N PHE A 227 34.32 1.35 -11.49
CA PHE A 227 34.38 2.52 -10.61
C PHE A 227 35.72 2.58 -9.87
N THR A 228 36.40 3.72 -9.95
CA THR A 228 37.65 3.99 -9.22
C THR A 228 37.37 4.83 -7.98
N GLU A 229 36.47 5.80 -8.11
CA GLU A 229 36.02 6.68 -7.04
C GLU A 229 34.50 6.84 -7.11
N LEU A 230 33.79 6.53 -6.02
CA LEU A 230 32.34 6.74 -5.93
C LEU A 230 32.03 8.00 -5.13
N PRO A 231 31.05 8.82 -5.56
CA PRO A 231 30.61 9.97 -4.79
C PRO A 231 29.97 9.53 -3.47
N PRO A 232 30.03 10.35 -2.39
CA PRO A 232 29.24 10.13 -1.19
C PRO A 232 27.75 9.97 -1.48
N VAL A 233 27.24 10.72 -2.46
CA VAL A 233 25.86 10.67 -2.93
C VAL A 233 25.85 10.13 -4.35
N LEU A 234 25.36 8.91 -4.53
CA LEU A 234 25.33 8.20 -5.80
C LEU A 234 23.93 8.25 -6.40
N THR A 235 23.79 8.83 -7.58
CA THR A 235 22.51 8.98 -8.28
C THR A 235 22.46 8.10 -9.52
N PHE A 236 21.37 7.36 -9.67
CA PHE A 236 21.08 6.55 -10.86
C PHE A 236 19.88 7.13 -11.59
N GLU A 237 20.01 7.36 -12.90
CA GLU A 237 18.89 7.68 -13.77
C GLU A 237 18.33 6.40 -14.38
N LEU A 238 17.03 6.17 -14.25
CA LEU A 238 16.35 4.99 -14.78
C LEU A 238 15.60 5.38 -16.06
N SER A 239 16.24 5.17 -17.21
CA SER A 239 15.63 5.42 -18.51
C SER A 239 14.64 4.31 -18.83
N ARG A 240 13.37 4.71 -18.93
CA ARG A 240 12.23 3.83 -19.25
C ARG A 240 11.59 4.17 -20.59
N PHE A 241 12.16 5.09 -21.36
CA PHE A 241 11.59 5.47 -22.65
C PHE A 241 12.29 4.74 -23.77
N GLU A 242 11.53 3.96 -24.52
CA GLU A 242 12.01 3.29 -25.73
C GLU A 242 11.17 3.69 -26.94
N PHE A 243 11.80 3.73 -28.11
CA PHE A 243 11.09 4.04 -29.33
C PHE A 243 10.23 2.85 -29.77
N ASN A 244 8.91 2.97 -29.66
CA ASN A 244 8.00 1.95 -30.17
C ASN A 244 7.89 2.10 -31.70
N GLN A 245 8.54 1.19 -32.44
CA GLN A 245 8.53 1.20 -33.91
C GLN A 245 7.13 1.07 -34.51
N ALA A 246 6.21 0.35 -33.85
CA ALA A 246 4.84 0.17 -34.33
C ALA A 246 3.99 1.44 -34.16
N LEU A 247 4.22 2.20 -33.09
CA LEU A 247 3.49 3.45 -32.80
C LEU A 247 4.19 4.71 -33.33
N GLY A 248 5.46 4.61 -33.76
CA GLY A 248 6.25 5.72 -34.30
C GLY A 248 6.56 6.81 -33.27
N ARG A 249 6.53 6.50 -31.97
CA ARG A 249 6.76 7.46 -30.88
C ARG A 249 7.46 6.79 -29.68
N PRO A 250 8.19 7.55 -28.85
CA PRO A 250 8.73 7.02 -27.60
C PRO A 250 7.59 6.62 -26.66
N GLU A 251 7.72 5.45 -26.04
CA GLU A 251 6.78 4.89 -25.07
C GLU A 251 7.51 4.55 -23.78
N LYS A 252 6.81 4.76 -22.66
CA LYS A 252 7.31 4.41 -21.33
C LYS A 252 7.12 2.92 -21.12
N ILE A 253 8.20 2.20 -20.83
CA ILE A 253 8.15 0.80 -20.44
C ILE A 253 7.72 0.70 -18.97
N HIS A 254 6.76 -0.18 -18.72
CA HIS A 254 6.19 -0.42 -17.39
C HIS A 254 6.73 -1.70 -16.74
N ASN A 255 7.83 -2.26 -17.25
CA ASN A 255 8.45 -3.45 -16.69
C ASN A 255 8.87 -3.22 -15.23
N LYS A 256 8.63 -4.23 -14.39
CA LYS A 256 9.03 -4.22 -12.98
C LYS A 256 10.57 -4.25 -12.89
N LEU A 257 11.15 -3.27 -12.21
CA LEU A 257 12.57 -3.21 -11.89
C LEU A 257 12.73 -3.08 -10.38
N GLU A 258 13.36 -4.08 -9.76
CA GLU A 258 13.58 -4.12 -8.32
C GLU A 258 14.90 -3.43 -7.95
N PHE A 259 14.91 -2.63 -6.89
CA PHE A 259 16.12 -2.03 -6.36
C PHE A 259 16.16 -2.15 -4.83
N PRO A 260 17.33 -2.42 -4.24
CA PRO A 260 17.44 -2.70 -2.82
C PRO A 260 17.48 -1.42 -1.97
N SER A 261 17.09 -1.51 -0.69
CA SER A 261 17.30 -0.41 0.27
C SER A 261 18.78 -0.22 0.63
N MET A 262 19.60 -1.27 0.50
CA MET A 262 21.04 -1.26 0.69
C MET A 262 21.73 -1.87 -0.53
N LEU A 263 22.52 -1.06 -1.23
CA LEU A 263 23.28 -1.46 -2.40
C LEU A 263 24.76 -1.62 -2.04
N TYR A 264 25.35 -2.78 -2.36
CA TYR A 264 26.79 -3.02 -2.18
C TYR A 264 27.53 -2.83 -3.52
N MET A 265 28.37 -1.80 -3.57
CA MET A 265 29.04 -1.40 -4.82
C MET A 265 30.35 -2.16 -5.11
N ASP A 266 30.80 -3.00 -4.18
CA ASP A 266 32.08 -3.72 -4.23
C ASP A 266 32.34 -4.43 -5.56
N ARG A 267 31.33 -5.08 -6.13
CA ARG A 267 31.49 -5.86 -7.38
C ARG A 267 31.82 -4.98 -8.59
N TYR A 268 31.49 -3.69 -8.53
CA TYR A 268 31.68 -2.74 -9.62
C TYR A 268 32.97 -1.91 -9.49
N MET A 269 33.70 -2.07 -8.39
CA MET A 269 34.93 -1.31 -8.11
C MET A 269 36.14 -1.94 -8.81
N ASP A 270 37.03 -1.11 -9.35
CA ASP A 270 38.26 -1.56 -10.02
C ASP A 270 39.16 -2.43 -9.12
N ARG A 271 39.22 -2.12 -7.81
CA ARG A 271 39.95 -2.94 -6.80
C ARG A 271 39.53 -4.41 -6.76
N ASN A 272 38.31 -4.73 -7.15
CA ASN A 272 37.75 -6.08 -7.12
C ASN A 272 37.60 -6.69 -8.53
N ARG A 273 38.10 -6.00 -9.57
CA ARG A 273 37.94 -6.33 -10.99
C ARG A 273 38.20 -7.80 -11.32
N GLU A 274 39.32 -8.34 -10.85
CA GLU A 274 39.70 -9.73 -11.14
C GLU A 274 38.72 -10.74 -10.50
N VAL A 275 38.35 -10.52 -9.24
CA VAL A 275 37.41 -11.38 -8.52
C VAL A 275 36.03 -11.33 -9.18
N THR A 276 35.57 -10.14 -9.56
CA THR A 276 34.30 -9.95 -10.27
C THR A 276 34.32 -10.67 -11.62
N ARG A 277 35.40 -10.59 -12.41
CA ARG A 277 35.51 -11.31 -13.69
C ARG A 277 35.40 -12.82 -13.53
N ILE A 278 36.08 -13.39 -12.53
CA ILE A 278 35.99 -14.83 -12.22
C ILE A 278 34.54 -15.21 -11.85
N LYS A 279 33.90 -14.43 -10.98
CA LYS A 279 32.50 -14.67 -10.57
C LYS A 279 31.51 -14.51 -11.73
N ARG A 280 31.70 -13.53 -12.63
CA ARG A 280 30.90 -13.34 -13.85
C ARG A 280 30.96 -14.57 -14.76
N GLU A 281 32.15 -15.09 -15.00
CA GLU A 281 32.37 -16.28 -15.81
C GLU A 281 31.72 -17.53 -15.18
N GLU A 282 31.77 -17.66 -13.85
CA GLU A 282 31.07 -18.74 -13.14
C GLU A 282 29.55 -18.59 -13.23
N ILE A 283 29.01 -17.38 -13.04
CA ILE A 283 27.58 -17.10 -13.23
C ILE A 283 27.16 -17.46 -14.66
N ARG A 284 27.96 -17.12 -15.67
CA ARG A 284 27.66 -17.46 -17.07
C ARG A 284 27.53 -18.97 -17.26
N ARG A 285 28.49 -19.76 -16.78
CA ARG A 285 28.46 -21.24 -16.86
C ARG A 285 27.27 -21.82 -16.11
N VAL A 286 26.98 -21.30 -14.92
CA VAL A 286 25.86 -21.76 -14.09
C VAL A 286 24.52 -21.40 -14.75
N LYS A 287 24.39 -20.22 -15.37
CA LYS A 287 23.21 -19.82 -16.16
C LYS A 287 23.03 -20.69 -17.41
N GLU A 288 24.10 -21.08 -18.09
CA GLU A 288 24.03 -22.03 -19.21
C GLU A 288 23.51 -23.39 -18.76
N HIS A 289 24.00 -23.89 -17.62
CA HIS A 289 23.50 -25.14 -17.03
C HIS A 289 22.04 -25.04 -16.59
N LEU A 290 21.64 -23.91 -15.98
CA LEU A 290 20.26 -23.62 -15.62
C LEU A 290 19.31 -23.72 -16.82
N THR A 291 19.69 -23.11 -17.95
CA THR A 291 18.90 -23.16 -19.19
C THR A 291 18.69 -24.59 -19.67
N LEU A 292 19.72 -25.45 -19.58
CA LEU A 292 19.59 -26.87 -19.94
C LEU A 292 18.61 -27.63 -19.03
N LEU A 293 18.65 -27.36 -17.72
CA LEU A 293 17.72 -27.99 -16.78
C LEU A 293 16.28 -27.49 -16.98
N GLN A 294 16.08 -26.20 -17.22
CA GLN A 294 14.78 -25.61 -17.53
C GLN A 294 14.21 -26.22 -18.81
N GLN A 295 15.00 -26.32 -19.88
CA GLN A 295 14.57 -26.98 -21.12
C GLN A 295 14.22 -28.46 -20.91
N ARG A 296 14.94 -29.17 -20.03
CA ARG A 296 14.63 -30.56 -19.69
C ARG A 296 13.34 -30.66 -18.89
N LEU A 297 13.12 -29.79 -17.90
CA LEU A 297 11.89 -29.72 -17.10
C LEU A 297 10.68 -29.41 -17.98
N GLU A 298 10.81 -28.47 -18.91
CA GLU A 298 9.76 -28.09 -19.85
C GLU A 298 9.27 -29.28 -20.69
N ARG A 299 10.14 -30.26 -21.01
CA ARG A 299 9.73 -31.48 -21.72
C ARG A 299 8.79 -32.37 -20.90
N TYR A 300 8.85 -32.32 -19.57
CA TYR A 300 7.93 -33.05 -18.70
C TYR A 300 6.63 -32.28 -18.47
N LEU A 301 6.70 -30.95 -18.34
CA LEU A 301 5.52 -30.09 -18.11
C LEU A 301 4.69 -29.84 -19.37
N SER A 302 5.35 -29.76 -20.53
CA SER A 302 4.73 -29.50 -21.84
C SER A 302 4.97 -30.68 -22.80
N TYR A 303 4.55 -31.87 -22.38
CA TYR A 303 4.69 -33.11 -23.14
C TYR A 303 3.64 -33.24 -24.27
N GLY A 304 4.05 -33.84 -25.39
CA GLY A 304 3.18 -34.14 -26.54
C GLY A 304 3.89 -33.90 -27.88
N SER A 305 3.30 -34.35 -28.99
CA SER A 305 3.79 -34.03 -30.34
C SER A 305 2.91 -33.02 -31.08
N GLY A 306 1.68 -32.81 -30.60
CA GLY A 306 0.71 -31.89 -31.18
C GLY A 306 0.86 -30.44 -30.74
N PRO A 307 -0.03 -29.54 -31.21
CA PRO A 307 -0.04 -28.13 -30.82
C PRO A 307 -0.49 -27.93 -29.36
N LYS A 308 -1.28 -28.85 -28.81
CA LYS A 308 -1.64 -28.89 -27.39
C LYS A 308 -0.66 -29.81 -26.66
N ARG A 309 -0.10 -29.30 -25.56
CA ARG A 309 0.86 -29.99 -24.70
C ARG A 309 0.28 -30.07 -23.28
N PHE A 310 0.61 -31.14 -22.57
CA PHE A 310 0.12 -31.40 -21.22
C PHE A 310 1.24 -31.96 -20.34
N PRO A 311 1.16 -31.85 -19.01
CA PRO A 311 2.12 -32.49 -18.12
C PRO A 311 2.12 -34.01 -18.29
N LEU A 312 3.30 -34.61 -18.46
CA LEU A 312 3.43 -36.06 -18.67
C LEU A 312 2.85 -36.87 -17.50
N ALA A 313 3.00 -36.39 -16.26
CA ALA A 313 2.44 -37.04 -15.08
C ALA A 313 0.90 -37.15 -15.17
N ASP A 314 0.24 -36.08 -15.62
CA ASP A 314 -1.22 -36.03 -15.78
C ASP A 314 -1.68 -36.96 -16.90
N VAL A 315 -0.95 -36.97 -18.03
CA VAL A 315 -1.23 -37.90 -19.14
C VAL A 315 -1.14 -39.36 -18.67
N LEU A 316 -0.11 -39.70 -17.90
CA LEU A 316 0.05 -41.06 -17.34
C LEU A 316 -1.07 -41.38 -16.34
N GLN A 317 -1.49 -40.41 -15.53
CA GLN A 317 -2.58 -40.59 -14.59
C GLN A 317 -3.91 -40.83 -15.31
N TYR A 318 -4.27 -39.97 -16.28
CA TYR A 318 -5.51 -40.11 -17.03
C TYR A 318 -5.54 -41.39 -17.88
N ALA A 319 -4.39 -41.81 -18.42
CA ALA A 319 -4.30 -43.09 -19.12
C ALA A 319 -4.55 -44.28 -18.17
N MET A 320 -4.04 -44.22 -16.94
CA MET A 320 -4.25 -45.25 -15.92
C MET A 320 -5.70 -45.26 -15.43
N GLU A 321 -6.29 -44.10 -15.16
CA GLU A 321 -7.71 -43.95 -14.79
C GLU A 321 -8.63 -44.48 -15.90
N PHE A 322 -8.33 -44.18 -17.16
CA PHE A 322 -9.06 -44.73 -18.30
C PHE A 322 -8.92 -46.26 -18.36
N ALA A 323 -7.70 -46.81 -18.28
CA ALA A 323 -7.50 -48.26 -18.30
C ALA A 323 -8.23 -48.99 -17.15
N SER A 324 -8.29 -48.36 -15.97
CA SER A 324 -8.93 -48.90 -14.76
C SER A 324 -10.46 -48.73 -14.75
N SER A 325 -11.01 -47.96 -15.68
CA SER A 325 -12.46 -47.77 -15.79
C SER A 325 -13.15 -49.05 -16.28
N LYS A 326 -14.38 -49.29 -15.80
CA LYS A 326 -15.13 -50.50 -16.12
C LYS A 326 -15.46 -50.56 -17.62
N PRO A 327 -15.18 -51.69 -18.32
CA PRO A 327 -15.42 -51.78 -19.75
C PRO A 327 -16.87 -51.54 -20.16
N VAL A 328 -17.07 -50.80 -21.25
CA VAL A 328 -18.40 -50.55 -21.84
C VAL A 328 -18.41 -51.09 -23.29
N CYS A 329 -19.35 -52.00 -23.60
CA CYS A 329 -19.43 -52.65 -24.90
C CYS A 329 -20.36 -51.96 -25.92
N THR A 330 -20.86 -50.76 -25.65
CA THR A 330 -21.73 -50.00 -26.58
C THR A 330 -21.02 -48.72 -27.04
N SER A 331 -20.86 -48.52 -28.35
CA SER A 331 -20.44 -47.23 -28.93
C SER A 331 -21.68 -46.33 -29.09
N PRO A 332 -21.54 -44.99 -29.14
CA PRO A 332 -22.70 -44.09 -29.06
C PRO A 332 -23.57 -44.26 -30.32
N VAL A 333 -24.82 -44.67 -30.12
CA VAL A 333 -25.91 -44.44 -31.08
C VAL A 333 -26.72 -43.27 -30.52
N GLU A 334 -26.19 -42.06 -30.68
CA GLU A 334 -26.99 -40.85 -30.69
C GLU A 334 -26.51 -40.03 -31.89
N ASP A 335 -27.00 -40.45 -33.07
CA ASP A 335 -26.93 -39.61 -34.26
C ASP A 335 -27.80 -38.38 -34.05
N ILE A 336 -27.16 -37.24 -34.27
CA ILE A 336 -27.73 -35.92 -34.46
C ILE A 336 -28.76 -36.02 -35.59
N ASP A 337 -30.02 -35.67 -35.32
CA ASP A 337 -30.97 -35.32 -36.38
C ASP A 337 -31.36 -33.84 -36.27
N SER A 338 -30.97 -33.11 -37.32
CA SER A 338 -31.21 -31.69 -37.51
C SER A 338 -32.52 -31.51 -38.29
N SER A 339 -33.63 -31.13 -37.63
CA SER A 339 -34.69 -30.22 -38.13
C SER A 339 -36.05 -30.39 -37.41
N ALA A 340 -36.32 -29.52 -36.42
CA ALA A 340 -37.53 -28.72 -36.11
C ALA A 340 -39.00 -29.26 -36.30
N PRO A 341 -40.07 -28.56 -35.82
CA PRO A 341 -40.78 -28.68 -34.53
C PRO A 341 -42.33 -28.85 -34.76
N PRO A 342 -43.30 -28.42 -33.90
CA PRO A 342 -43.37 -28.19 -32.45
C PRO A 342 -44.53 -28.95 -31.73
N GLY A 343 -44.48 -29.03 -30.39
CA GLY A 343 -45.68 -28.91 -29.54
C GLY A 343 -46.20 -30.17 -28.83
N GLY A 344 -46.54 -29.98 -27.54
CA GLY A 344 -47.77 -30.56 -27.00
C GLY A 344 -47.65 -31.60 -25.87
N THR A 345 -47.89 -31.12 -24.66
CA THR A 345 -48.75 -31.74 -23.61
C THR A 345 -48.32 -33.02 -22.89
N LYS A 346 -47.99 -32.80 -21.60
CA LYS A 346 -48.46 -33.50 -20.38
C LYS A 346 -49.05 -34.91 -20.53
N GLY A 347 -48.52 -35.81 -19.69
CA GLY A 347 -49.34 -36.56 -18.74
C GLY A 347 -49.27 -38.08 -18.86
N GLN A 348 -48.69 -38.69 -17.83
CA GLN A 348 -49.08 -39.96 -17.18
C GLN A 348 -49.39 -41.18 -18.07
N GLN A 349 -48.74 -42.32 -17.81
CA GLN A 349 -49.30 -43.34 -16.89
C GLN A 349 -48.34 -44.52 -16.68
N LEU A 350 -48.37 -45.03 -15.45
CA LEU A 350 -47.64 -46.17 -14.90
C LEU A 350 -47.91 -47.50 -15.62
N SER A 351 -46.94 -48.42 -15.61
CA SER A 351 -47.13 -49.76 -14.99
C SER A 351 -45.80 -50.52 -14.81
N LEU A 352 -45.65 -51.06 -13.61
CA LEU A 352 -44.58 -51.92 -13.06
C LEU A 352 -44.84 -53.41 -13.39
N PRO A 353 -43.91 -54.35 -13.06
CA PRO A 353 -43.67 -55.56 -13.84
C PRO A 353 -44.25 -56.88 -13.29
N SER A 354 -44.31 -57.84 -14.22
CA SER A 354 -43.98 -59.29 -14.14
C SER A 354 -44.50 -60.23 -13.02
N THR A 355 -45.30 -61.20 -13.49
CA THR A 355 -45.37 -62.68 -13.23
C THR A 355 -45.14 -63.29 -11.84
N ALA A 356 -46.12 -64.10 -11.39
CA ALA A 356 -45.98 -65.54 -11.05
C ALA A 356 -47.34 -66.17 -10.65
N GLU A 357 -47.53 -67.45 -10.98
CA GLU A 357 -48.76 -68.26 -10.89
C GLU A 357 -49.02 -68.90 -9.49
N GLN A 358 -50.33 -68.96 -9.13
CA GLN A 358 -51.13 -70.08 -8.57
C GLN A 358 -50.52 -71.03 -7.51
N ASP A 359 -51.16 -71.47 -6.42
CA ASP A 359 -52.50 -71.31 -5.83
C ASP A 359 -52.47 -72.05 -4.42
N PRO A 360 -53.56 -72.27 -3.66
CA PRO A 360 -53.84 -71.54 -2.42
C PRO A 360 -53.99 -72.45 -1.17
N LEU A 361 -54.28 -71.89 0.02
CA LEU A 361 -55.18 -72.43 1.06
C LEU A 361 -55.37 -71.40 2.22
N PRO A 362 -56.51 -71.40 2.95
CA PRO A 362 -57.09 -70.23 3.64
C PRO A 362 -57.32 -70.48 5.16
N PRO A 363 -58.23 -69.78 5.88
CA PRO A 363 -58.35 -68.34 6.21
C PRO A 363 -58.54 -68.08 7.74
N LEU A 364 -58.95 -66.85 8.09
CA LEU A 364 -59.60 -66.38 9.35
C LEU A 364 -58.61 -65.92 10.46
N GLU A 365 -58.83 -64.88 11.26
CA GLU A 365 -59.94 -63.93 11.46
C GLU A 365 -59.42 -62.77 12.34
N SER A 366 -59.70 -61.52 11.96
CA SER A 366 -60.53 -60.54 12.68
C SER A 366 -59.95 -59.82 13.91
N ALA A 367 -60.11 -58.48 13.85
CA ALA A 367 -60.59 -57.56 14.88
C ALA A 367 -59.64 -56.37 15.15
N GLY A 368 -60.16 -55.15 14.92
CA GLY A 368 -59.56 -53.87 15.32
C GLY A 368 -59.69 -53.61 16.83
N PRO A 369 -59.75 -52.35 17.34
CA PRO A 369 -59.84 -51.06 16.63
C PRO A 369 -58.92 -49.92 17.17
N ALA A 370 -58.95 -48.79 16.44
CA ALA A 370 -58.80 -47.39 16.87
C ALA A 370 -57.61 -46.93 17.76
N SER A 371 -56.86 -45.94 17.27
CA SER A 371 -56.94 -44.52 17.73
C SER A 371 -55.75 -43.70 17.22
N ALA A 372 -56.04 -42.47 16.80
CA ALA A 372 -55.07 -41.49 16.37
C ALA A 372 -54.34 -40.86 17.56
N SER A 373 -53.02 -40.65 17.42
CA SER A 373 -52.34 -39.53 18.07
C SER A 373 -51.14 -39.06 17.23
N THR A 374 -51.10 -37.75 17.04
CA THR A 374 -50.07 -36.95 16.39
C THR A 374 -48.76 -37.01 17.16
N ALA A 375 -47.66 -37.37 16.49
CA ALA A 375 -46.31 -37.12 16.96
C ALA A 375 -45.40 -36.74 15.79
N ALA A 376 -44.82 -35.56 15.89
CA ALA A 376 -43.84 -34.99 14.96
C ALA A 376 -42.64 -35.95 14.79
N GLN A 377 -42.32 -36.33 13.55
CA GLN A 377 -41.06 -36.96 13.22
C GLN A 377 -40.03 -35.90 12.84
N GLN A 378 -39.19 -35.57 13.81
CA GLN A 378 -37.86 -35.01 13.60
C GLN A 378 -37.11 -35.88 12.58
N GLN A 379 -36.68 -35.28 11.46
CA GLN A 379 -35.69 -35.89 10.58
C GLN A 379 -34.38 -36.06 11.38
N ARG A 380 -34.04 -37.30 11.74
CA ARG A 380 -32.69 -37.62 12.24
C ARG A 380 -31.69 -37.39 11.10
N VAL A 381 -30.79 -36.44 11.30
CA VAL A 381 -29.59 -36.26 10.48
C VAL A 381 -28.75 -37.54 10.56
N ALA A 382 -28.35 -38.09 9.41
CA ALA A 382 -27.53 -39.30 9.36
C ALA A 382 -26.15 -39.01 9.97
N ILE A 383 -25.82 -39.70 11.07
CA ILE A 383 -24.50 -39.57 11.72
C ILE A 383 -23.45 -40.23 10.83
N HIS A 384 -22.62 -39.44 10.16
CA HIS A 384 -21.49 -39.95 9.37
C HIS A 384 -20.36 -40.41 10.30
N LYS A 385 -19.76 -41.57 10.00
CA LYS A 385 -18.62 -42.06 10.77
C LYS A 385 -17.37 -41.24 10.41
N PRO A 386 -16.43 -41.04 11.35
CA PRO A 386 -15.12 -40.49 10.98
C PRO A 386 -14.54 -41.35 9.85
N PHE A 387 -14.08 -40.71 8.77
CA PHE A 387 -13.49 -41.32 7.57
C PHE A 387 -14.44 -42.01 6.57
N THR A 388 -15.77 -41.79 6.64
CA THR A 388 -16.68 -42.21 5.54
C THR A 388 -16.96 -41.06 4.58
N GLN A 389 -16.74 -41.28 3.28
CA GLN A 389 -17.17 -40.35 2.23
C GLN A 389 -18.69 -40.48 2.02
N SER A 390 -19.42 -39.40 2.30
CA SER A 390 -20.86 -39.31 2.04
C SER A 390 -21.13 -38.88 0.60
N ARG A 391 -22.09 -39.53 -0.07
CA ARG A 391 -22.50 -39.28 -1.48
C ARG A 391 -21.45 -39.64 -2.55
N LEU A 392 -20.89 -40.85 -2.48
CA LEU A 392 -20.18 -41.40 -3.65
C LEU A 392 -21.18 -41.58 -4.81
N PRO A 393 -20.88 -41.07 -6.02
CA PRO A 393 -21.64 -41.41 -7.22
C PRO A 393 -21.72 -42.93 -7.38
N PRO A 394 -22.85 -43.49 -7.85
CA PRO A 394 -22.94 -44.91 -8.10
C PRO A 394 -21.91 -45.33 -9.15
N ASP A 395 -21.20 -46.41 -8.87
CA ASP A 395 -20.11 -46.97 -9.70
C ASP A 395 -20.66 -47.68 -10.95
N LEU A 396 -21.36 -46.90 -11.78
CA LEU A 396 -21.91 -47.28 -13.07
C LEU A 396 -20.82 -47.12 -14.15
N PRO A 397 -20.69 -48.06 -15.09
CA PRO A 397 -19.73 -47.95 -16.17
C PRO A 397 -20.13 -46.80 -17.09
N MET A 398 -19.40 -45.68 -17.04
CA MET A 398 -19.64 -44.48 -17.84
C MET A 398 -18.54 -44.27 -18.87
N HIS A 399 -18.86 -43.60 -19.98
CA HIS A 399 -17.88 -43.24 -21.01
C HIS A 399 -17.00 -42.05 -20.57
N PRO A 400 -15.70 -42.04 -20.92
CA PRO A 400 -14.99 -43.00 -21.75
C PRO A 400 -14.36 -44.17 -20.95
N ALA A 401 -14.47 -45.39 -21.47
CA ALA A 401 -13.87 -46.61 -20.88
C ALA A 401 -13.34 -47.57 -21.97
N PRO A 402 -12.37 -48.46 -21.69
CA PRO A 402 -11.86 -49.42 -22.65
C PRO A 402 -12.97 -50.41 -23.04
N ARG A 403 -12.99 -50.86 -24.30
CA ARG A 403 -14.03 -51.80 -24.76
C ARG A 403 -13.83 -53.21 -24.20
N HIS A 404 -12.58 -53.64 -24.12
CA HIS A 404 -12.16 -54.95 -23.60
C HIS A 404 -10.76 -54.80 -23.02
N ILE A 405 -10.51 -55.37 -21.84
CA ILE A 405 -9.21 -55.46 -21.20
C ILE A 405 -9.21 -56.70 -20.30
N THR A 406 -8.15 -57.51 -20.31
CA THR A 406 -8.02 -58.64 -19.39
C THR A 406 -7.44 -58.20 -18.05
N ASP A 407 -7.74 -58.93 -16.97
CA ASP A 407 -7.20 -58.60 -15.64
C ASP A 407 -5.67 -58.64 -15.59
N GLU A 408 -5.04 -59.48 -16.42
CA GLU A 408 -3.58 -59.54 -16.53
C GLU A 408 -3.00 -58.31 -17.26
N GLU A 409 -3.63 -57.90 -18.37
CA GLU A 409 -3.25 -56.67 -19.08
C GLU A 409 -3.44 -55.43 -18.21
N LEU A 410 -4.54 -55.36 -17.46
CA LEU A 410 -4.81 -54.26 -16.53
C LEU A 410 -3.73 -54.18 -15.44
N ARG A 411 -3.38 -55.30 -14.79
CA ARG A 411 -2.30 -55.34 -13.80
C ARG A 411 -0.97 -54.86 -14.38
N VAL A 412 -0.63 -55.29 -15.59
CA VAL A 412 0.61 -54.85 -16.25
C VAL A 412 0.59 -53.35 -16.53
N LEU A 413 -0.52 -52.82 -17.04
CA LEU A 413 -0.68 -51.39 -17.31
C LEU A 413 -0.64 -50.55 -16.02
N GLU A 414 -1.35 -50.95 -14.97
CA GLU A 414 -1.32 -50.27 -13.67
C GLU A 414 0.10 -50.20 -13.12
N VAL A 415 0.82 -51.32 -13.09
CA VAL A 415 2.20 -51.35 -12.58
C VAL A 415 3.13 -50.48 -13.41
N CYS A 416 3.02 -50.53 -14.75
CA CYS A 416 3.89 -49.75 -15.62
C CYS A 416 3.60 -48.25 -15.55
N LEU A 417 2.33 -47.84 -15.68
CA LEU A 417 1.91 -46.45 -15.65
C LEU A 417 2.14 -45.83 -14.28
N HIS A 418 1.85 -46.55 -13.19
CA HIS A 418 2.11 -46.07 -11.83
C HIS A 418 3.62 -45.88 -11.57
N ARG A 419 4.45 -46.84 -12.01
CA ARG A 419 5.92 -46.72 -11.90
C ARG A 419 6.43 -45.53 -12.70
N TRP A 420 6.06 -45.41 -13.98
CA TRP A 420 6.50 -44.29 -14.83
C TRP A 420 6.01 -42.95 -14.31
N ARG A 421 4.79 -42.87 -13.80
CA ARG A 421 4.27 -41.67 -13.16
C ARG A 421 5.14 -41.27 -11.97
N SER A 422 5.44 -42.23 -11.09
CA SER A 422 6.30 -42.01 -9.93
C SER A 422 7.72 -41.56 -10.34
N GLU A 423 8.29 -42.18 -11.38
CA GLU A 423 9.60 -41.78 -11.94
C GLU A 423 9.56 -40.34 -12.48
N VAL A 424 8.53 -39.97 -13.25
CA VAL A 424 8.33 -38.62 -13.80
C VAL A 424 8.13 -37.57 -12.70
N GLU A 425 7.35 -37.89 -11.67
CA GLU A 425 7.13 -36.99 -10.53
C GLU A 425 8.42 -36.77 -9.72
N ASN A 426 9.23 -37.81 -9.55
CA ASN A 426 10.54 -37.70 -8.90
C ASN A 426 11.53 -36.89 -9.76
N ASP A 427 11.64 -37.18 -11.06
CA ASP A 427 12.50 -36.45 -12.00
C ASP A 427 12.14 -34.95 -12.04
N THR A 428 10.85 -34.63 -12.14
CA THR A 428 10.33 -33.26 -12.11
C THR A 428 10.75 -32.54 -10.82
N ARG A 429 10.58 -33.21 -9.67
CA ARG A 429 10.94 -32.68 -8.36
C ARG A 429 12.44 -32.45 -8.21
N ASP A 430 13.26 -33.38 -8.69
CA ASP A 430 14.72 -33.30 -8.65
C ASP A 430 15.26 -32.20 -9.56
N LEU A 431 14.66 -32.02 -10.74
CA LEU A 431 14.97 -30.92 -11.66
C LEU A 431 14.60 -29.57 -11.04
N GLN A 432 13.39 -29.42 -10.49
CA GLN A 432 12.96 -28.21 -9.77
C GLN A 432 13.89 -27.92 -8.59
N GLY A 433 14.22 -28.94 -7.79
CA GLY A 433 15.17 -28.81 -6.68
C GLY A 433 16.57 -28.37 -7.13
N SER A 434 17.05 -28.87 -8.27
CA SER A 434 18.33 -28.48 -8.86
C SER A 434 18.32 -27.04 -9.38
N ILE A 435 17.26 -26.65 -10.09
CA ILE A 435 17.03 -25.27 -10.56
C ILE A 435 17.02 -24.29 -9.39
N ASN A 436 16.30 -24.60 -8.31
CA ASN A 436 16.24 -23.76 -7.12
C ASN A 436 17.60 -23.61 -6.43
N ARG A 437 18.40 -24.70 -6.35
CA ARG A 437 19.78 -24.62 -5.83
C ARG A 437 20.67 -23.72 -6.68
N ILE A 438 20.53 -23.78 -8.01
CA ILE A 438 21.28 -22.93 -8.94
C ILE A 438 20.88 -21.47 -8.78
N HIS A 439 19.57 -21.15 -8.75
CA HIS A 439 19.11 -19.78 -8.49
C HIS A 439 19.71 -19.21 -7.20
N ARG A 440 19.63 -19.97 -6.09
CA ARG A 440 20.22 -19.58 -4.81
C ARG A 440 21.74 -19.39 -4.89
N THR A 441 22.44 -20.18 -5.69
CA THR A 441 23.89 -20.03 -5.90
C THR A 441 24.23 -18.73 -6.63
N ILE A 442 23.43 -18.37 -7.65
CA ILE A 442 23.59 -17.11 -8.39
C ILE A 442 23.32 -15.92 -7.47
N GLU A 443 22.21 -15.95 -6.70
CA GLU A 443 21.84 -14.89 -5.75
C GLU A 443 22.93 -14.64 -4.71
N LEU A 444 23.51 -15.70 -4.15
CA LEU A 444 24.53 -15.62 -3.11
C LEU A 444 25.95 -15.39 -3.64
N MET A 445 26.17 -15.37 -4.96
CA MET A 445 27.50 -15.33 -5.58
C MET A 445 28.36 -14.16 -5.10
N TYR A 446 27.74 -13.04 -4.75
CA TYR A 446 28.42 -11.83 -4.27
C TYR A 446 28.11 -11.48 -2.81
N SER A 447 27.53 -12.42 -2.05
CA SER A 447 27.20 -12.23 -0.62
C SER A 447 28.38 -12.52 0.31
N ASP A 448 29.58 -12.68 -0.24
CA ASP A 448 30.81 -12.88 0.55
C ASP A 448 31.17 -11.61 1.32
N LYS A 449 31.74 -11.76 2.52
CA LYS A 449 32.17 -10.61 3.35
C LYS A 449 33.07 -9.64 2.59
N SER A 450 33.96 -10.12 1.72
CA SER A 450 34.86 -9.28 0.92
C SER A 450 34.13 -8.44 -0.14
N MET A 451 32.92 -8.84 -0.56
CA MET A 451 32.09 -8.16 -1.55
C MET A 451 30.96 -7.34 -0.91
N MET A 452 31.01 -7.13 0.41
CA MET A 452 30.04 -6.36 1.19
C MET A 452 30.72 -5.28 2.03
N GLN A 453 31.71 -4.58 1.48
CA GLN A 453 32.51 -3.57 2.17
C GLN A 453 32.13 -2.14 1.78
N VAL A 454 31.34 -1.92 0.72
CA VAL A 454 30.98 -0.59 0.21
C VAL A 454 29.46 -0.43 0.19
N PRO A 455 28.82 -0.30 1.37
CA PRO A 455 27.37 -0.15 1.48
C PRO A 455 26.91 1.27 1.13
N TYR A 456 25.86 1.33 0.32
CA TYR A 456 25.14 2.55 -0.04
C TYR A 456 23.68 2.37 0.35
N ARG A 457 23.17 3.26 1.20
CA ARG A 457 21.77 3.25 1.66
C ARG A 457 20.91 4.09 0.73
N LEU A 458 19.75 3.58 0.35
CA LEU A 458 18.78 4.34 -0.43
C LEU A 458 18.24 5.49 0.41
N HIS A 459 18.47 6.72 -0.06
CA HIS A 459 18.06 7.95 0.61
C HIS A 459 16.75 8.49 0.03
N ALA A 460 16.67 8.57 -1.30
CA ALA A 460 15.49 9.09 -1.99
C ALA A 460 15.19 8.34 -3.29
N VAL A 461 13.91 8.29 -3.65
CA VAL A 461 13.38 7.71 -4.89
C VAL A 461 12.42 8.72 -5.51
N LEU A 462 12.73 9.18 -6.72
CA LEU A 462 11.89 10.12 -7.45
C LEU A 462 11.04 9.33 -8.45
N VAL A 463 9.73 9.53 -8.37
CA VAL A 463 8.72 8.78 -9.09
C VAL A 463 7.97 9.69 -10.05
N HIS A 464 7.70 9.16 -11.24
CA HIS A 464 6.94 9.83 -12.29
C HIS A 464 5.73 8.99 -12.69
N GLU A 465 4.55 9.59 -12.70
CA GLU A 465 3.33 9.04 -13.27
C GLU A 465 2.86 9.86 -14.47
N GLY A 466 2.70 9.22 -15.62
CA GLY A 466 2.25 9.88 -16.84
C GLY A 466 3.11 9.57 -18.05
N GLN A 467 2.91 10.38 -19.09
CA GLN A 467 3.62 10.30 -20.37
C GLN A 467 4.92 11.12 -20.30
N ALA A 468 5.83 10.93 -21.26
CA ALA A 468 7.12 11.65 -21.32
C ALA A 468 6.97 13.18 -21.16
N ASN A 469 6.02 13.77 -21.87
CA ASN A 469 5.88 15.23 -21.95
C ASN A 469 4.95 15.82 -20.88
N ALA A 470 4.22 14.97 -20.15
CA ALA A 470 3.23 15.39 -19.17
C ALA A 470 2.98 14.27 -18.16
N GLY A 471 3.23 14.60 -16.90
CA GLY A 471 2.97 13.72 -15.79
C GLY A 471 3.15 14.42 -14.47
N HIS A 472 2.91 13.67 -13.41
CA HIS A 472 3.03 14.10 -12.04
C HIS A 472 4.26 13.47 -11.40
N TYR A 473 4.98 14.27 -10.61
CA TYR A 473 6.25 13.89 -10.00
C TYR A 473 6.16 14.04 -8.49
N TRP A 474 6.68 13.06 -7.77
CA TRP A 474 6.82 13.11 -6.31
C TRP A 474 8.07 12.36 -5.89
N ALA A 475 8.45 12.50 -4.62
CA ALA A 475 9.62 11.84 -4.05
C ALA A 475 9.25 11.03 -2.80
N TYR A 476 9.89 9.88 -2.64
CA TYR A 476 10.00 9.18 -1.36
C TYR A 476 11.39 9.45 -0.79
N ILE A 477 11.46 9.88 0.46
CA ILE A 477 12.73 10.21 1.13
C ILE A 477 12.73 9.53 2.51
N TYR A 478 13.84 8.89 2.87
CA TYR A 478 13.98 8.25 4.17
C TYR A 478 14.33 9.28 5.25
N ASP A 479 13.50 9.37 6.29
CA ASP A 479 13.78 10.19 7.47
C ASP A 479 14.57 9.35 8.51
N PRO A 480 15.86 9.65 8.74
CA PRO A 480 16.67 8.89 9.70
C PRO A 480 16.27 9.12 11.16
N HIS A 481 15.61 10.24 11.48
CA HIS A 481 15.16 10.57 12.84
C HIS A 481 13.90 9.79 13.20
N GLN A 482 12.94 9.73 12.27
CA GLN A 482 11.69 8.98 12.46
C GLN A 482 11.81 7.51 12.06
N ARG A 483 12.91 7.13 11.41
CA ARG A 483 13.18 5.79 10.86
C ARG A 483 12.08 5.27 9.94
N CYS A 484 11.43 6.17 9.21
CA CYS A 484 10.35 5.85 8.27
C CYS A 484 10.55 6.53 6.92
N TRP A 485 9.88 6.00 5.90
CA TRP A 485 9.79 6.67 4.60
C TRP A 485 8.78 7.80 4.68
N MET A 486 9.08 8.90 4.00
CA MET A 486 8.23 10.07 3.89
C MET A 486 7.92 10.31 2.41
N LYS A 487 6.65 10.52 2.07
CA LYS A 487 6.19 10.84 0.72
C LYS A 487 6.01 12.34 0.60
N TYR A 488 6.81 12.96 -0.27
CA TYR A 488 6.77 14.38 -0.59
C TYR A 488 6.06 14.57 -1.91
N ASN A 489 4.79 14.95 -1.84
CA ASN A 489 3.91 15.18 -2.97
C ASN A 489 3.40 16.62 -2.94
N ASP A 490 4.19 17.53 -3.52
CA ASP A 490 3.96 18.99 -3.49
C ASP A 490 3.72 19.51 -2.05
N ILE A 491 2.53 20.05 -1.77
CA ILE A 491 2.17 20.62 -0.46
C ILE A 491 1.93 19.55 0.61
N SER A 492 1.76 18.29 0.18
CA SER A 492 1.43 17.17 1.05
C SER A 492 2.69 16.37 1.36
N VAL A 493 3.11 16.41 2.63
CA VAL A 493 4.16 15.56 3.16
C VAL A 493 3.53 14.57 4.13
N THR A 494 3.60 13.29 3.80
CA THR A 494 2.95 12.22 4.58
C THR A 494 3.94 11.13 4.96
N LYS A 495 3.71 10.47 6.10
CA LYS A 495 4.42 9.24 6.43
C LYS A 495 4.05 8.15 5.44
N SER A 496 5.02 7.30 5.11
CA SER A 496 4.88 6.21 4.16
C SER A 496 5.72 5.00 4.59
N SER A 497 5.59 3.89 3.87
CA SER A 497 6.29 2.64 4.14
C SER A 497 7.10 2.18 2.92
N TRP A 498 7.98 1.19 3.15
CA TRP A 498 8.74 0.57 2.05
C TRP A 498 7.81 -0.09 1.03
N GLU A 499 6.72 -0.70 1.49
CA GLU A 499 5.74 -1.38 0.64
C GLU A 499 5.02 -0.39 -0.29
N GLU A 500 4.64 0.79 0.22
CA GLU A 500 4.05 1.85 -0.62
C GLU A 500 5.06 2.38 -1.64
N LEU A 501 6.31 2.62 -1.23
CA LEU A 501 7.39 3.03 -2.12
C LEU A 501 7.57 2.02 -3.25
N VAL A 502 7.70 0.73 -2.92
CA VAL A 502 7.89 -0.36 -3.91
C VAL A 502 6.74 -0.39 -4.91
N ARG A 503 5.49 -0.27 -4.42
CA ARG A 503 4.28 -0.27 -5.24
C ARG A 503 4.28 0.83 -6.29
N ASP A 504 4.68 2.04 -5.91
CA ASP A 504 4.71 3.20 -6.83
C ASP A 504 5.97 3.24 -7.71
N SER A 505 7.08 2.63 -7.26
CA SER A 505 8.41 2.87 -7.84
C SER A 505 8.93 1.77 -8.77
N PHE A 506 8.64 0.48 -8.50
CA PHE A 506 9.22 -0.61 -9.28
C PHE A 506 8.68 -0.67 -10.71
N GLY A 507 7.47 -0.18 -10.94
CA GLY A 507 6.72 -0.36 -12.20
C GLY A 507 5.92 -1.66 -12.21
N GLY A 508 5.01 -1.79 -13.18
CA GLY A 508 4.18 -2.98 -13.40
C GLY A 508 2.83 -2.99 -12.65
N TYR A 509 2.69 -2.21 -11.57
CA TYR A 509 1.45 -2.13 -10.79
C TYR A 509 0.56 -0.93 -11.14
N ARG A 510 1.15 0.21 -11.52
CA ARG A 510 0.47 1.47 -11.86
C ARG A 510 1.19 2.16 -13.03
N ASN A 511 0.66 3.29 -13.49
CA ASN A 511 1.31 4.14 -14.50
C ASN A 511 2.53 4.91 -13.94
N ALA A 512 2.78 4.78 -12.63
CA ALA A 512 3.92 5.31 -11.92
C ALA A 512 5.14 4.38 -12.02
N SER A 513 6.33 4.98 -12.10
CA SER A 513 7.59 4.27 -11.93
C SER A 513 8.70 5.22 -11.50
N ALA A 514 9.71 4.71 -10.81
CA ALA A 514 10.90 5.47 -10.50
C ALA A 514 11.67 5.83 -11.77
N TYR A 515 12.16 7.06 -11.81
CA TYR A 515 13.05 7.57 -12.86
C TYR A 515 14.42 7.98 -12.29
N CYS A 516 14.54 8.21 -10.98
CA CYS A 516 15.82 8.49 -10.33
C CYS A 516 15.89 7.82 -8.95
N LEU A 517 17.03 7.18 -8.68
CA LEU A 517 17.36 6.60 -7.38
C LEU A 517 18.56 7.35 -6.79
N MET A 518 18.49 7.69 -5.52
CA MET A 518 19.52 8.44 -4.82
C MET A 518 19.99 7.64 -3.61
N TYR A 519 21.24 7.21 -3.64
CA TYR A 519 21.88 6.47 -2.56
C TYR A 519 22.94 7.32 -1.87
N ILE A 520 23.13 7.09 -0.57
CA ILE A 520 24.17 7.73 0.24
C ILE A 520 25.12 6.69 0.81
N ASN A 521 26.40 7.02 0.91
CA ASN A 521 27.41 6.14 1.46
C ASN A 521 27.18 5.93 2.97
N ASP A 522 26.85 4.71 3.38
CA ASP A 522 26.46 4.38 4.77
C ASP A 522 27.64 4.51 5.75
N LYS A 523 28.89 4.58 5.25
CA LYS A 523 30.10 4.79 6.05
C LYS A 523 30.41 6.27 6.30
N LYS A 524 29.65 7.21 5.73
CA LYS A 524 29.86 8.66 5.83
C LYS A 524 28.72 9.31 6.62
N PRO A 525 28.77 9.30 7.96
CA PRO A 525 27.62 9.70 8.79
C PRO A 525 27.30 11.20 8.71
N PHE A 526 28.27 12.05 8.35
CA PHE A 526 28.07 13.50 8.18
C PHE A 526 26.95 13.86 7.17
N LEU A 527 26.62 12.95 6.25
CA LEU A 527 25.54 13.13 5.28
C LEU A 527 24.15 13.23 5.93
N ILE A 528 23.98 12.67 7.14
CA ILE A 528 22.69 12.54 7.84
C ILE A 528 22.73 12.96 9.31
N GLU A 529 23.90 13.17 9.91
CA GLU A 529 24.01 13.68 11.29
C GLU A 529 23.52 15.12 11.37
N GLU A 530 22.95 15.55 12.50
CA GLU A 530 22.57 16.95 12.75
C GLU A 530 23.71 17.75 13.41
N GLU A 531 23.68 19.09 13.26
CA GLU A 531 24.68 19.96 13.90
C GLU A 531 24.37 20.18 15.37
N PHE A 532 25.42 20.28 16.17
CA PHE A 532 25.36 20.62 17.59
C PHE A 532 25.80 22.06 17.80
N ASP A 533 25.12 22.74 18.69
CA ASP A 533 25.51 24.06 19.18
C ASP A 533 26.86 23.94 19.92
N LYS A 534 27.84 24.75 19.49
CA LYS A 534 29.23 24.64 19.98
C LYS A 534 29.39 25.06 21.44
N GLU A 535 28.45 25.81 22.01
CA GLU A 535 28.52 26.33 23.38
C GLU A 535 27.68 25.51 24.36
N THR A 536 26.51 25.06 23.93
CA THR A 536 25.54 24.32 24.76
C THR A 536 25.60 22.81 24.55
N GLY A 537 26.19 22.33 23.46
CA GLY A 537 26.24 20.92 23.09
C GLY A 537 24.88 20.32 22.71
N GLN A 538 23.84 21.14 22.57
CA GLN A 538 22.50 20.70 22.18
C GLN A 538 22.38 20.63 20.65
N ILE A 539 21.53 19.74 20.15
CA ILE A 539 21.22 19.65 18.72
C ILE A 539 20.54 20.95 18.27
N LEU A 540 21.09 21.62 17.26
CA LEU A 540 20.47 22.81 16.67
C LEU A 540 19.16 22.37 15.99
N SER A 541 18.05 23.05 16.29
CA SER A 541 16.73 22.70 15.75
C SER A 541 16.02 23.89 15.12
N GLY A 542 15.27 23.64 14.06
CA GLY A 542 14.50 24.66 13.34
C GLY A 542 15.34 25.89 12.94
N ILE A 543 14.87 27.07 13.34
CA ILE A 543 15.44 28.36 12.94
C ILE A 543 16.85 28.62 13.52
N ASP A 544 17.28 27.86 14.53
CA ASP A 544 18.61 28.02 15.13
C ASP A 544 19.73 27.45 14.27
N LYS A 545 19.40 26.61 13.26
CA LYS A 545 20.34 26.14 12.23
C LYS A 545 20.73 27.23 11.22
N LEU A 546 20.02 28.35 11.18
CA LEU A 546 20.14 29.34 10.11
C LEU A 546 21.19 30.42 10.42
N PRO A 547 21.99 30.85 9.43
CA PRO A 547 22.80 32.05 9.50
C PRO A 547 21.99 33.30 9.87
N PRO A 548 22.59 34.35 10.46
CA PRO A 548 21.86 35.51 10.99
C PRO A 548 20.97 36.24 9.99
N ASP A 549 21.42 36.36 8.74
CA ASP A 549 20.66 37.00 7.66
C ASP A 549 19.41 36.19 7.28
N LEU A 550 19.54 34.86 7.17
CA LEU A 550 18.41 33.97 6.90
C LEU A 550 17.48 33.83 8.10
N LYS A 551 18.02 33.86 9.32
CA LYS A 551 17.24 33.81 10.56
C LYS A 551 16.29 35.01 10.65
N GLN A 552 16.77 36.19 10.26
CA GLN A 552 15.94 37.39 10.18
C GLN A 552 14.86 37.27 9.10
N TYR A 553 15.23 36.81 7.90
CA TYR A 553 14.30 36.61 6.78
C TYR A 553 13.13 35.67 7.15
N VAL A 554 13.43 34.55 7.81
CA VAL A 554 12.41 33.57 8.22
C VAL A 554 11.53 34.09 9.35
N ARG A 555 12.07 34.90 10.28
CA ARG A 555 11.26 35.55 11.32
C ARG A 555 10.24 36.51 10.72
N GLU A 556 10.67 37.33 9.75
CA GLU A 556 9.78 38.28 9.07
C GLU A 556 8.64 37.55 8.33
N ASP A 557 8.93 36.46 7.62
CA ASP A 557 7.89 35.64 6.96
C ASP A 557 6.90 35.02 7.98
N ASN A 558 7.42 34.51 9.10
CA ASN A 558 6.60 33.94 10.17
C ASN A 558 5.71 35.00 10.84
N GLU A 559 6.21 36.21 11.06
CA GLU A 559 5.42 37.33 11.59
C GLU A 559 4.32 37.76 10.61
N LEU A 560 4.59 37.75 9.30
CA LEU A 560 3.57 38.01 8.28
C LEU A 560 2.47 36.93 8.31
N PHE A 561 2.83 35.66 8.50
CA PHE A 561 1.87 34.58 8.63
C PHE A 561 1.05 34.67 9.93
N ASP A 562 1.67 35.03 11.05
CA ASP A 562 0.95 35.25 12.31
C ASP A 562 -0.08 36.39 12.16
N LYS A 563 0.27 37.50 11.49
CA LYS A 563 -0.67 38.58 11.15
C LYS A 563 -1.82 38.11 10.25
N GLU A 564 -1.52 37.28 9.25
CA GLU A 564 -2.53 36.69 8.36
C GLU A 564 -3.57 35.85 9.15
N VAL A 565 -3.12 35.10 10.15
CA VAL A 565 -3.98 34.35 11.07
C VAL A 565 -4.84 35.28 11.93
N GLU A 566 -4.25 36.32 12.52
CA GLU A 566 -4.96 37.30 13.35
C GLU A 566 -6.03 38.08 12.56
N GLU A 567 -5.72 38.48 11.33
CA GLU A 567 -6.65 39.15 10.42
C GLU A 567 -7.83 38.25 10.06
N TRP A 568 -7.57 36.96 9.79
CA TRP A 568 -8.62 35.98 9.53
C TRP A 568 -9.56 35.80 10.73
N ASP A 569 -9.00 35.60 11.93
CA ASP A 569 -9.80 35.44 13.15
C ASP A 569 -10.66 36.68 13.42
N SER A 570 -10.10 37.87 13.19
CA SER A 570 -10.82 39.14 13.29
C SER A 570 -11.98 39.25 12.30
N LEU A 571 -11.79 38.77 11.06
CA LEU A 571 -12.84 38.74 10.04
C LEU A 571 -13.96 37.74 10.40
N GLN A 572 -13.63 36.56 10.93
CA GLN A 572 -14.63 35.58 11.36
C GLN A 572 -15.48 36.12 12.52
N VAL A 573 -14.86 36.81 13.49
CA VAL A 573 -15.60 37.46 14.59
C VAL A 573 -16.55 38.54 14.06
N ARG A 574 -16.11 39.39 13.12
CA ARG A 574 -16.98 40.41 12.50
C ARG A 574 -18.14 39.78 11.75
N LYS A 575 -17.91 38.70 10.99
CA LYS A 575 -18.96 37.98 10.26
C LYS A 575 -19.99 37.39 11.22
N ALA A 576 -19.54 36.74 12.30
CA ALA A 576 -20.42 36.20 13.34
C ALA A 576 -21.24 37.30 14.05
N GLN A 577 -20.66 38.48 14.30
CA GLN A 577 -21.38 39.63 14.85
C GLN A 577 -22.43 40.19 13.88
N GLN A 578 -22.12 40.25 12.60
CA GLN A 578 -23.01 40.75 11.56
C GLN A 578 -24.20 39.81 11.31
N GLU A 579 -23.98 38.50 11.33
CA GLU A 579 -25.04 37.48 11.29
C GLU A 579 -25.96 37.56 12.53
N LYS A 580 -25.38 37.82 13.71
CA LYS A 580 -26.14 38.01 14.95
C LYS A 580 -27.02 39.27 14.96
N LEU A 581 -26.64 40.31 14.21
CA LEU A 581 -27.41 41.54 14.02
C LEU A 581 -28.55 41.39 13.00
N VAL A 582 -28.43 40.47 12.04
CA VAL A 582 -29.47 40.17 11.05
C VAL A 582 -30.58 39.27 11.63
N LEU A 583 -30.30 38.53 12.72
CA LEU A 583 -31.22 37.57 13.36
C LEU A 583 -32.06 38.14 14.52
N ALA A 584 -32.08 39.45 14.78
CA ALA A 584 -32.94 40.06 15.81
C ALA A 584 -34.36 40.35 15.28
N PRO A 585 -35.46 40.04 16.01
CA PRO A 585 -36.81 40.07 15.46
C PRO A 585 -37.40 41.49 15.42
N MET A 586 -37.90 41.91 14.25
CA MET A 586 -38.83 43.02 14.11
C MET A 586 -40.28 42.50 14.18
N SER A 587 -41.05 43.01 15.14
CA SER A 587 -42.48 42.76 15.32
C SER A 587 -43.34 43.89 14.74
N VAL A 588 -44.62 43.56 14.44
CA VAL A 588 -45.79 44.43 14.07
C VAL A 588 -45.90 44.67 12.54
N GLU A 589 -46.94 44.34 11.74
CA GLU A 589 -48.40 44.18 11.93
C GLU A 589 -49.08 43.50 10.69
N SER A 590 -50.21 42.80 10.92
CA SER A 590 -51.38 42.54 10.04
C SER A 590 -51.35 41.61 8.79
N SER A 591 -52.34 40.69 8.76
CA SER A 591 -52.73 39.58 7.86
C SER A 591 -53.66 39.97 6.67
N PRO A 592 -54.26 39.09 5.80
CA PRO A 592 -54.05 37.67 5.36
C PRO A 592 -54.20 37.51 3.78
N PRO A 593 -54.67 36.38 3.19
CA PRO A 593 -54.00 35.10 2.93
C PRO A 593 -53.92 34.74 1.43
N ASP A 594 -53.00 33.86 0.99
CA ASP A 594 -53.36 32.76 0.06
C ASP A 594 -52.23 31.75 -0.22
N ASN A 595 -52.60 30.49 0.01
CA ASN A 595 -52.36 29.26 -0.76
C ASN A 595 -50.98 28.78 -1.25
N THR A 596 -50.70 27.56 -0.77
CA THR A 596 -50.16 26.35 -1.44
C THR A 596 -48.68 26.28 -1.82
N GLY A 597 -48.01 25.25 -1.28
CA GLY A 597 -47.03 24.49 -2.06
C GLY A 597 -45.78 24.03 -1.33
N GLN A 598 -45.86 22.81 -0.78
CA GLN A 598 -44.78 21.81 -0.67
C GLN A 598 -43.61 22.06 0.30
N ALA A 599 -43.61 21.22 1.34
CA ALA A 599 -42.48 20.93 2.20
C ALA A 599 -41.38 20.18 1.44
N GLN A 600 -40.16 20.73 1.48
CA GLN A 600 -38.92 19.98 1.37
C GLN A 600 -38.26 20.02 2.75
N GLN A 601 -38.08 18.84 3.35
CA GLN A 601 -37.23 18.66 4.52
C GLN A 601 -35.78 18.81 4.07
N GLU A 602 -35.11 19.87 4.54
CA GLU A 602 -33.66 20.00 4.50
C GLU A 602 -33.03 18.97 5.45
N PRO A 603 -31.94 18.28 5.07
CA PRO A 603 -31.11 17.56 6.03
C PRO A 603 -30.25 18.57 6.81
N GLU A 604 -30.34 18.52 8.14
CA GLU A 604 -29.43 19.21 9.07
C GLU A 604 -27.96 18.98 8.68
N TYR A 605 -27.30 20.06 8.31
CA TYR A 605 -25.87 20.16 8.17
C TYR A 605 -25.24 20.08 9.57
N MET A 606 -24.73 18.90 9.96
CA MET A 606 -23.86 18.81 11.14
C MET A 606 -22.48 19.38 10.81
N GLU A 607 -22.16 20.52 11.41
CA GLU A 607 -20.80 21.04 11.52
C GLU A 607 -19.86 19.94 12.04
N GLN A 608 -18.76 19.71 11.32
CA GLN A 608 -17.67 18.84 11.79
C GLN A 608 -16.83 19.58 12.85
N PRO A 609 -16.66 19.03 14.06
CA PRO A 609 -15.68 19.53 15.02
C PRO A 609 -14.27 19.03 14.67
N SER A 610 -13.28 19.86 14.99
CA SER A 610 -11.85 19.64 14.75
C SER A 610 -11.21 18.58 15.68
N PRO A 611 -10.00 18.07 15.37
CA PRO A 611 -9.34 16.93 16.05
C PRO A 611 -8.94 17.16 17.52
N THR A 612 -9.26 18.32 18.11
CA THR A 612 -8.85 18.72 19.46
C THR A 612 -9.76 18.17 20.57
N ASN A 613 -10.85 17.47 20.24
CA ASN A 613 -11.80 16.95 21.22
C ASN A 613 -11.32 15.71 22.01
N ASP A 614 -10.33 14.96 21.51
CA ASP A 614 -9.78 13.79 22.23
C ASP A 614 -9.16 14.15 23.59
N SER A 615 -8.57 15.35 23.69
CA SER A 615 -7.85 15.78 24.89
C SER A 615 -8.76 16.26 26.00
N LYS A 616 -9.97 16.78 25.70
CA LYS A 616 -10.82 17.46 26.70
C LYS A 616 -11.47 16.51 27.70
N HIS A 617 -12.05 15.39 27.23
CA HIS A 617 -12.73 14.45 28.13
C HIS A 617 -11.75 13.70 29.05
N LEU A 618 -10.61 13.26 28.51
CA LEU A 618 -9.57 12.61 29.30
C LEU A 618 -8.97 13.57 30.33
N GLN A 619 -8.84 14.85 29.96
CA GLN A 619 -8.42 15.92 30.85
C GLN A 619 -9.43 16.15 31.98
N GLU A 620 -10.73 16.24 31.69
CA GLU A 620 -11.79 16.40 32.71
C GLU A 620 -11.82 15.24 33.72
N ASP A 621 -11.62 14.01 33.26
CA ASP A 621 -11.51 12.83 34.13
C ASP A 621 -10.27 12.90 35.04
N THR A 622 -9.15 13.34 34.48
CA THR A 622 -7.89 13.53 35.21
C THR A 622 -8.01 14.65 36.25
N GLU A 623 -8.63 15.78 35.89
CA GLU A 623 -8.93 16.91 36.80
C GLU A 623 -9.89 16.50 37.92
N ARG A 624 -10.88 15.65 37.62
CA ARG A 624 -11.80 15.08 38.61
C ARG A 624 -11.08 14.15 39.59
N ALA A 625 -10.14 13.33 39.11
CA ALA A 625 -9.30 12.48 39.95
C ALA A 625 -8.41 13.31 40.88
N ILE A 626 -7.79 14.37 40.36
CA ILE A 626 -6.98 15.33 41.15
C ILE A 626 -7.85 16.04 42.21
N SER A 627 -9.04 16.49 41.83
CA SER A 627 -9.95 17.21 42.73
C SER A 627 -10.45 16.31 43.88
N ARG A 628 -10.74 15.04 43.59
CA ARG A 628 -11.11 14.04 44.61
C ARG A 628 -9.93 13.69 45.52
N ALA A 629 -8.75 13.47 44.96
CA ALA A 629 -7.53 13.22 45.74
C ALA A 629 -7.25 14.37 46.72
N ALA A 630 -7.44 15.61 46.28
CA ALA A 630 -7.26 16.81 47.11
C ALA A 630 -8.34 17.00 48.19
N ALA A 631 -9.52 16.38 48.04
CA ALA A 631 -10.57 16.40 49.05
C ALA A 631 -10.37 15.32 50.13
N GLU A 632 -9.67 14.23 49.81
CA GLU A 632 -9.47 13.06 50.69
C GLU A 632 -8.11 13.05 51.42
N GLN A 633 -7.11 13.82 50.95
CA GLN A 633 -5.76 13.88 51.53
C GLN A 633 -5.59 15.06 52.50
N GLU A 634 -5.11 14.79 53.72
CA GLU A 634 -4.69 15.83 54.68
C GLU A 634 -3.35 16.48 54.30
N GLU A 635 -2.49 15.74 53.59
CA GLU A 635 -1.15 16.18 53.17
C GLU A 635 -1.20 16.88 51.80
N ARG A 636 -0.76 18.15 51.75
CA ARG A 636 -0.86 19.00 50.54
C ARG A 636 0.36 18.95 49.62
N SER A 637 1.27 17.99 49.79
CA SER A 637 2.44 17.91 48.91
C SER A 637 2.02 17.46 47.49
N PRO A 638 2.55 18.09 46.43
CA PRO A 638 2.20 17.74 45.05
C PRO A 638 2.50 16.27 44.70
N GLU A 639 3.51 15.67 45.34
CA GLU A 639 3.88 14.26 45.18
C GLU A 639 2.89 13.29 45.83
N ALA A 640 2.39 13.61 47.03
CA ALA A 640 1.37 12.82 47.70
C ALA A 640 0.03 12.90 46.93
N LEU A 641 -0.33 14.10 46.47
CA LEU A 641 -1.53 14.33 45.67
C LEU A 641 -1.49 13.60 44.32
N LEU A 642 -0.36 13.62 43.60
CA LEU A 642 -0.17 12.84 42.37
C LEU A 642 -0.37 11.34 42.64
N THR A 643 0.24 10.82 43.71
CA THR A 643 0.17 9.39 44.04
C THR A 643 -1.26 8.97 44.42
N ALA A 644 -1.98 9.82 45.15
CA ALA A 644 -3.39 9.58 45.49
C ALA A 644 -4.29 9.65 44.25
N ALA A 645 -4.08 10.63 43.35
CA ALA A 645 -4.85 10.79 42.12
C ALA A 645 -4.66 9.60 41.17
N ILE A 646 -3.42 9.13 40.97
CA ILE A 646 -3.13 7.92 40.17
C ILE A 646 -3.84 6.69 40.76
N LYS A 647 -3.84 6.53 42.09
CA LYS A 647 -4.51 5.39 42.75
C LYS A 647 -6.03 5.43 42.55
N LEU A 648 -6.65 6.60 42.70
CA LEU A 648 -8.09 6.76 42.48
C LEU A 648 -8.48 6.50 41.02
N GLU A 649 -7.66 7.00 40.08
CA GLU A 649 -7.91 6.81 38.66
C GLU A 649 -7.71 5.35 38.24
N TYR A 650 -6.63 4.70 38.69
CA TYR A 650 -6.43 3.28 38.48
C TYR A 650 -7.58 2.44 39.06
N ALA A 651 -8.08 2.76 40.26
CA ALA A 651 -9.22 2.07 40.86
C ALA A 651 -10.52 2.28 40.07
N ARG A 652 -10.73 3.45 39.46
CA ARG A 652 -11.87 3.70 38.55
C ARG A 652 -11.76 2.81 37.31
N LEU A 653 -10.61 2.81 36.66
CA LEU A 653 -10.36 2.06 35.42
C LEU A 653 -10.36 0.55 35.64
N LEU A 654 -9.89 0.08 36.80
CA LEU A 654 -9.98 -1.33 37.19
C LEU A 654 -11.42 -1.78 37.37
N ARG A 655 -12.29 -0.93 37.95
CA ARG A 655 -13.72 -1.24 38.04
C ARG A 655 -14.35 -1.36 36.66
N PHE A 656 -14.05 -0.45 35.74
CA PHE A 656 -14.52 -0.54 34.34
C PHE A 656 -14.01 -1.80 33.63
N ALA A 657 -12.78 -2.24 33.91
CA ALA A 657 -12.25 -3.47 33.33
C ALA A 657 -12.91 -4.75 33.87
N GLN A 658 -13.48 -4.70 35.08
CA GLN A 658 -14.10 -5.83 35.78
C GLN A 658 -15.63 -5.86 35.68
N GLU A 659 -16.25 -4.79 35.19
CA GLU A 659 -17.70 -4.69 35.06
C GLU A 659 -18.19 -5.51 33.86
N ASP A 660 -19.14 -6.42 34.10
CA ASP A 660 -19.85 -7.12 33.01
C ASP A 660 -20.76 -6.12 32.30
N THR A 661 -20.34 -5.68 31.11
CA THR A 661 -21.11 -4.75 30.29
C THR A 661 -22.07 -5.45 29.35
N PRO A 662 -23.21 -4.84 29.04
CA PRO A 662 -24.07 -5.32 27.97
C PRO A 662 -23.36 -5.15 26.60
N PRO A 663 -23.73 -5.91 25.56
CA PRO A 663 -23.03 -5.93 24.27
C PRO A 663 -22.90 -4.56 23.58
N GLU A 664 -23.79 -3.62 23.91
CA GLU A 664 -23.82 -2.28 23.36
C GLU A 664 -22.79 -1.34 24.03
N LYS A 665 -22.17 -1.75 25.14
CA LYS A 665 -21.23 -0.92 25.90
C LYS A 665 -19.88 -1.60 26.04
N ASP A 666 -18.83 -0.90 25.59
CA ASP A 666 -17.45 -1.37 25.70
C ASP A 666 -16.55 -0.31 26.36
N TYR A 667 -16.17 -0.55 27.61
CA TYR A 667 -15.31 0.36 28.36
C TYR A 667 -13.87 0.43 27.82
N ARG A 668 -13.44 -0.54 27.00
CA ARG A 668 -12.13 -0.46 26.33
C ARG A 668 -12.06 0.76 25.42
N LEU A 669 -13.19 1.22 24.87
CA LEU A 669 -13.25 2.41 24.03
C LEU A 669 -13.23 3.71 24.83
N GLN A 670 -13.49 3.67 26.13
CA GLN A 670 -13.47 4.86 26.99
C GLN A 670 -12.06 5.19 27.49
N HIS A 671 -11.19 4.19 27.65
CA HIS A 671 -9.84 4.42 28.13
C HIS A 671 -8.87 3.30 27.78
N ILE A 672 -7.68 3.67 27.29
CA ILE A 672 -6.60 2.72 26.89
C ILE A 672 -6.20 1.76 28.03
N VAL A 673 -6.15 2.25 29.26
CA VAL A 673 -5.78 1.44 30.44
C VAL A 673 -6.81 0.34 30.69
N VAL A 674 -8.10 0.52 30.36
CA VAL A 674 -9.11 -0.55 30.47
C VAL A 674 -8.77 -1.68 29.49
N TYR A 675 -8.42 -1.34 28.25
CA TYR A 675 -7.94 -2.29 27.25
C TYR A 675 -6.67 -3.03 27.74
N PHE A 676 -5.73 -2.31 28.36
CA PHE A 676 -4.51 -2.90 28.93
C PHE A 676 -4.80 -3.87 30.08
N ILE A 677 -5.70 -3.52 31.00
CA ILE A 677 -6.07 -4.39 32.14
C ILE A 677 -6.72 -5.68 31.63
N GLN A 678 -7.71 -5.59 30.75
CA GLN A 678 -8.41 -6.77 30.24
C GLN A 678 -7.52 -7.69 29.41
N ASN A 679 -6.47 -7.14 28.78
CA ASN A 679 -5.49 -7.90 28.01
C ASN A 679 -4.22 -8.25 28.79
N GLN A 680 -4.18 -8.04 30.11
CA GLN A 680 -3.08 -8.40 31.00
C GLN A 680 -1.74 -7.73 30.65
N ALA A 681 -1.75 -6.45 30.31
CA ALA A 681 -0.51 -5.70 30.07
C ALA A 681 0.38 -5.66 31.34
N PRO A 682 1.72 -5.59 31.19
CA PRO A 682 2.63 -5.54 32.33
C PRO A 682 2.38 -4.29 33.19
N LYS A 683 2.38 -4.42 34.52
CA LYS A 683 2.10 -3.32 35.47
C LYS A 683 2.86 -2.03 35.17
N LYS A 684 4.14 -2.15 34.78
CA LYS A 684 5.01 -1.04 34.41
C LYS A 684 4.48 -0.22 33.22
N ILE A 685 3.84 -0.88 32.25
CA ILE A 685 3.19 -0.21 31.11
C ILE A 685 1.98 0.59 31.60
N LEU A 686 1.13 0.01 32.46
CA LEU A 686 -0.01 0.73 33.04
C LEU A 686 0.45 1.95 33.87
N GLU A 687 1.46 1.78 34.71
CA GLU A 687 2.03 2.84 35.54
C GLU A 687 2.58 3.98 34.69
N ARG A 688 3.36 3.67 33.65
CA ARG A 688 3.91 4.67 32.72
C ARG A 688 2.81 5.39 31.94
N THR A 689 1.80 4.67 31.44
CA THR A 689 0.67 5.26 30.70
C THR A 689 -0.15 6.20 31.59
N LEU A 690 -0.45 5.81 32.82
CA LEU A 690 -1.12 6.68 33.79
C LEU A 690 -0.26 7.90 34.12
N LEU A 691 1.03 7.71 34.38
CA LEU A 691 1.93 8.83 34.66
C LEU A 691 2.02 9.81 33.48
N THR A 692 1.97 9.30 32.25
CA THR A 692 1.92 10.11 31.02
C THR A 692 0.63 10.93 30.93
N GLN A 693 -0.52 10.36 31.30
CA GLN A 693 -1.80 11.07 31.39
C GLN A 693 -1.72 12.25 32.38
N PHE A 694 -1.14 12.04 33.57
CA PHE A 694 -0.97 13.12 34.56
C PHE A 694 0.14 14.14 34.20
N ALA A 695 0.98 13.84 33.21
CA ALA A 695 2.04 14.74 32.72
C ALA A 695 1.60 15.62 31.53
N ASP A 696 0.35 15.45 31.07
CA ASP A 696 -0.21 16.16 29.92
C ASP A 696 -0.14 17.69 30.10
N ARG A 697 0.31 18.38 29.04
CA ARG A 697 0.45 19.85 29.01
C ARG A 697 -0.90 20.56 29.14
N ASN A 698 -1.97 19.91 28.73
CA ASN A 698 -3.31 20.47 28.72
C ASN A 698 -3.94 20.52 30.13
N LEU A 699 -3.34 19.89 31.15
CA LEU A 699 -3.77 20.01 32.55
C LEU A 699 -3.45 21.38 33.20
N ALA A 700 -2.82 22.30 32.48
CA ALA A 700 -2.21 23.51 33.05
C ALA A 700 -3.18 24.67 33.38
N PHE A 701 -4.48 24.42 33.56
CA PHE A 701 -5.47 25.47 33.82
C PHE A 701 -5.59 25.89 35.29
N ASP A 702 -5.28 24.99 36.25
CA ASP A 702 -5.27 25.26 37.69
C ASP A 702 -3.84 25.11 38.25
N GLU A 703 -3.43 25.97 39.20
CA GLU A 703 -2.12 25.92 39.88
C GLU A 703 -1.85 24.55 40.52
N ARG A 704 -2.91 23.88 41.00
CA ARG A 704 -2.81 22.52 41.54
C ARG A 704 -2.48 21.50 40.46
N CYS A 705 -3.20 21.53 39.34
CA CYS A 705 -2.97 20.63 38.21
C CYS A 705 -1.59 20.88 37.57
N LYS A 706 -1.15 22.14 37.48
CA LYS A 706 0.23 22.49 37.06
C LYS A 706 1.29 21.87 37.97
N SER A 707 1.09 21.93 39.29
CA SER A 707 2.03 21.38 40.26
C SER A 707 2.14 19.86 40.15
N ILE A 708 1.01 19.16 40.05
CA ILE A 708 0.95 17.71 39.85
C ILE A 708 1.55 17.29 38.50
N MET A 709 1.27 18.04 37.43
CA MET A 709 1.84 17.82 36.10
C MET A 709 3.36 17.92 36.10
N ASN A 710 3.92 18.94 36.77
CA ASN A 710 5.37 19.11 36.86
C ASN A 710 6.04 17.95 37.62
N VAL A 711 5.41 17.46 38.70
CA VAL A 711 5.90 16.26 39.42
C VAL A 711 5.78 15.00 38.56
N ALA A 712 4.69 14.83 37.82
CA ALA A 712 4.51 13.68 36.94
C ALA A 712 5.58 13.64 35.83
N ARG A 713 5.94 14.78 35.25
CA ARG A 713 7.04 14.91 34.28
C ARG A 713 8.39 14.59 34.89
N ALA A 714 8.69 15.19 36.05
CA ALA A 714 9.94 14.90 36.76
C ALA A 714 10.07 13.40 37.07
N LYS A 715 8.96 12.71 37.42
CA LYS A 715 8.95 11.27 37.61
C LYS A 715 9.13 10.49 36.30
N LEU A 716 8.56 10.93 35.17
CA LEU A 716 8.78 10.29 33.85
C LEU A 716 10.23 10.39 33.39
N ASP A 717 10.87 11.54 33.61
CA ASP A 717 12.27 11.80 33.23
C ASP A 717 13.26 10.96 34.05
N LEU A 718 12.86 10.54 35.26
CA LEU A 718 13.64 9.67 36.13
C LEU A 718 13.50 8.17 35.80
N ILE A 719 12.54 7.77 34.95
CA ILE A 719 12.38 6.38 34.53
C ILE A 719 13.51 6.03 33.56
N LYS A 720 14.42 5.16 33.99
CA LYS A 720 15.54 4.74 33.17
C LYS A 720 15.10 3.81 32.02
N PRO A 721 15.81 3.78 30.88
CA PRO A 721 15.51 2.86 29.78
C PRO A 721 15.52 1.37 30.18
N GLU A 722 16.28 1.00 31.22
CA GLU A 722 16.30 -0.38 31.73
C GLU A 722 15.06 -0.74 32.57
N GLU A 723 14.27 0.25 33.01
CA GLU A 723 13.11 0.04 33.89
C GLU A 723 11.84 -0.28 33.10
N VAL A 724 11.65 0.33 31.92
CA VAL A 724 10.50 0.08 31.03
C VAL A 724 10.99 -0.12 29.60
N ASN A 725 10.69 -1.27 29.01
CA ASN A 725 10.98 -1.53 27.61
C ASN A 725 10.10 -0.63 26.72
N MET A 726 10.72 0.33 26.04
CA MET A 726 10.02 1.30 25.20
C MET A 726 9.42 0.68 23.93
N ASP A 727 10.03 -0.38 23.39
CA ASP A 727 9.48 -1.12 22.26
C ASP A 727 8.20 -1.85 22.69
N GLU A 728 8.21 -2.47 23.86
CA GLU A 728 7.03 -3.11 24.44
C GLU A 728 5.92 -2.09 24.74
N TYR A 729 6.28 -0.92 25.29
CA TYR A 729 5.33 0.18 25.52
C TYR A 729 4.66 0.64 24.23
N GLU A 730 5.42 0.86 23.15
CA GLU A 730 4.89 1.30 21.86
C GLU A 730 4.04 0.21 21.21
N MET A 731 4.43 -1.06 21.32
CA MET A 731 3.64 -2.20 20.84
C MET A 731 2.25 -2.27 21.49
N TRP A 732 2.14 -2.03 22.81
CA TRP A 732 0.85 -2.00 23.50
C TRP A 732 -0.03 -0.84 23.04
N HIS A 733 0.54 0.35 22.83
CA HIS A 733 -0.21 1.50 22.32
C HIS A 733 -0.64 1.29 20.86
N GLN A 734 0.21 0.66 20.04
CA GLN A 734 -0.15 0.29 18.68
C GLN A 734 -1.28 -0.75 18.66
N ALA A 735 -1.26 -1.75 19.55
CA ALA A 735 -2.34 -2.73 19.65
C ALA A 735 -3.68 -2.07 20.00
N TYR A 736 -3.67 -1.06 20.88
CA TYR A 736 -4.87 -0.29 21.20
C TYR A 736 -5.35 0.58 20.03
N ARG A 737 -4.43 1.21 19.28
CA ARG A 737 -4.76 1.95 18.05
C ARG A 737 -5.46 1.03 17.04
N ASN A 738 -4.89 -0.16 16.79
CA ASN A 738 -5.48 -1.15 15.88
C ASN A 738 -6.88 -1.61 16.36
N PHE A 739 -7.09 -1.77 17.66
CA PHE A 739 -8.41 -2.07 18.23
C PHE A 739 -9.41 -0.94 17.97
N ARG A 740 -9.04 0.32 18.18
CA ARG A 740 -9.89 1.47 17.85
C ARG A 740 -10.22 1.51 16.36
N ASP A 741 -9.23 1.39 15.48
CA ASP A 741 -9.44 1.42 14.04
C ASP A 741 -10.37 0.30 13.58
N THR A 742 -10.18 -0.92 14.10
CA THR A 742 -11.06 -2.07 13.85
C THR A 742 -12.50 -1.79 14.31
N THR A 743 -12.66 -1.10 15.45
CA THR A 743 -13.97 -0.68 15.96
C THR A 743 -14.65 0.30 14.99
N ILE A 744 -13.90 1.26 14.45
CA ILE A 744 -14.42 2.25 13.50
C ILE A 744 -14.85 1.54 12.20
N PHE A 745 -14.02 0.63 11.67
CA PHE A 745 -14.42 -0.19 10.51
C PHE A 745 -15.72 -0.95 10.77
N MET A 746 -15.82 -1.62 11.92
CA MET A 746 -17.02 -2.37 12.29
C MET A 746 -18.25 -1.46 12.35
N MET A 747 -18.17 -0.36 13.08
CA MET A 747 -19.32 0.54 13.25
C MET A 747 -19.77 1.19 11.96
N THR A 748 -18.83 1.68 11.14
CA THR A 748 -19.16 2.28 9.85
C THR A 748 -19.77 1.25 8.90
N GLY A 749 -19.22 0.03 8.86
CA GLY A 749 -19.78 -1.07 8.07
C GLY A 749 -21.21 -1.43 8.50
N LEU A 750 -21.46 -1.55 9.81
CA LEU A 750 -22.78 -1.87 10.35
C LEU A 750 -23.80 -0.75 10.13
N ASP A 751 -23.41 0.53 10.30
CA ASP A 751 -24.29 1.68 10.04
C ASP A 751 -24.68 1.78 8.56
N LEU A 752 -23.72 1.61 7.64
CA LEU A 752 -23.98 1.58 6.19
C LEU A 752 -24.87 0.39 5.80
N PHE A 753 -24.64 -0.77 6.40
CA PHE A 753 -25.46 -1.96 6.20
C PHE A 753 -26.93 -1.70 6.60
N GLN A 754 -27.17 -1.06 7.75
CA GLN A 754 -28.52 -0.69 8.20
C GLN A 754 -29.21 0.32 7.26
N LYS A 755 -28.43 1.20 6.64
CA LYS A 755 -28.90 2.17 5.62
C LYS A 755 -29.09 1.54 4.24
N THR A 756 -28.98 0.22 4.11
CA THR A 756 -29.07 -0.54 2.85
C THR A 756 -28.01 -0.17 1.81
N ASN A 757 -26.95 0.53 2.20
CA ASN A 757 -25.81 0.83 1.33
C ASN A 757 -24.78 -0.31 1.42
N TYR A 758 -25.16 -1.47 0.89
CA TYR A 758 -24.35 -2.69 0.98
C TYR A 758 -23.03 -2.59 0.21
N MET A 759 -23.00 -1.81 -0.87
CA MET A 759 -21.81 -1.64 -1.71
C MET A 759 -20.66 -1.00 -0.93
N GLU A 760 -20.93 0.11 -0.23
CA GLU A 760 -19.94 0.74 0.64
C GLU A 760 -19.70 -0.08 1.91
N ALA A 761 -20.75 -0.66 2.51
CA ALA A 761 -20.64 -1.43 3.74
C ALA A 761 -19.69 -2.63 3.63
N LEU A 762 -19.67 -3.31 2.47
CA LEU A 762 -18.92 -4.55 2.27
C LEU A 762 -17.43 -4.40 2.60
N MET A 763 -16.79 -3.34 2.10
CA MET A 763 -15.36 -3.14 2.33
C MET A 763 -15.04 -2.90 3.80
N PHE A 764 -15.82 -2.07 4.49
CA PHE A 764 -15.67 -1.85 5.94
C PHE A 764 -15.86 -3.14 6.74
N LEU A 765 -16.81 -3.99 6.36
CA LEU A 765 -17.09 -5.28 7.01
C LEU A 765 -16.00 -6.34 6.76
N ILE A 766 -15.37 -6.34 5.57
CA ILE A 766 -14.26 -7.24 5.27
C ILE A 766 -13.01 -6.86 6.07
N TYR A 767 -12.63 -5.58 6.04
CA TYR A 767 -11.44 -5.11 6.76
C TYR A 767 -11.62 -5.20 8.28
N SER A 768 -12.82 -4.89 8.81
CA SER A 768 -13.09 -5.11 10.24
C SER A 768 -12.96 -6.58 10.62
N TYR A 769 -13.49 -7.53 9.84
CA TYR A 769 -13.34 -8.95 10.15
C TYR A 769 -11.87 -9.42 10.09
N GLN A 770 -11.10 -9.01 9.07
CA GLN A 770 -9.69 -9.37 8.93
C GLN A 770 -8.83 -8.82 10.07
N TYR A 771 -8.91 -7.53 10.36
CA TYR A 771 -8.15 -6.92 11.45
C TYR A 771 -8.60 -7.43 12.82
N ASN A 772 -9.90 -7.69 12.99
CA ASN A 772 -10.40 -8.30 14.21
C ASN A 772 -9.80 -9.69 14.44
N LYS A 773 -9.67 -10.50 13.39
CA LYS A 773 -9.04 -11.82 13.47
C LYS A 773 -7.57 -11.74 13.88
N GLU A 774 -6.84 -10.77 13.34
CA GLU A 774 -5.45 -10.53 13.75
C GLU A 774 -5.37 -10.14 15.24
N LEU A 775 -6.29 -9.28 15.72
CA LEU A 775 -6.37 -8.92 17.13
C LEU A 775 -6.68 -10.14 18.01
N LEU A 776 -7.72 -10.92 17.67
CA LEU A 776 -8.14 -12.09 18.43
C LEU A 776 -7.06 -13.19 18.49
N SER A 777 -6.22 -13.31 17.45
CA SER A 777 -5.07 -14.23 17.45
C SER A 777 -4.07 -13.93 18.58
N LYS A 778 -4.03 -12.68 19.06
CA LYS A 778 -3.16 -12.20 20.15
C LYS A 778 -3.84 -12.22 21.52
N GLY A 779 -5.10 -12.67 21.58
CA GLY A 779 -5.88 -12.81 22.82
C GLY A 779 -7.37 -12.53 22.66
N ARG A 780 -8.20 -13.24 23.42
CA ARG A 780 -9.67 -13.19 23.34
C ARG A 780 -10.26 -11.78 23.57
N TYR A 781 -9.62 -10.95 24.40
CA TYR A 781 -10.09 -9.60 24.75
C TYR A 781 -9.43 -8.49 23.91
N ARG A 782 -8.67 -8.85 22.88
CA ARG A 782 -7.97 -7.90 22.00
C ARG A 782 -8.86 -7.29 20.93
N GLY A 783 -9.95 -7.99 20.57
CA GLY A 783 -10.87 -7.63 19.49
C GLY A 783 -12.35 -7.69 19.91
N HIS A 784 -13.23 -7.65 18.92
CA HIS A 784 -14.69 -7.75 18.99
C HIS A 784 -15.18 -9.18 18.69
N ASP A 785 -16.49 -9.40 18.84
CA ASP A 785 -17.13 -10.67 18.54
C ASP A 785 -16.95 -11.08 17.06
N GLU A 786 -16.24 -12.18 16.83
CA GLU A 786 -15.98 -12.73 15.50
C GLU A 786 -17.26 -13.23 14.81
N GLU A 787 -18.21 -13.79 15.57
CA GLU A 787 -19.45 -14.32 14.99
C GLU A 787 -20.32 -13.20 14.42
N LEU A 788 -20.40 -12.07 15.14
CA LEU A 788 -21.14 -10.88 14.72
C LEU A 788 -20.59 -10.31 13.41
N LEU A 789 -19.28 -10.06 13.36
CA LEU A 789 -18.62 -9.52 12.17
C LEU A 789 -18.72 -10.49 10.99
N GLY A 790 -18.53 -11.79 11.25
CA GLY A 790 -18.70 -12.83 10.24
C GLY A 790 -20.13 -12.86 9.68
N HIS A 791 -21.15 -12.69 10.54
CA HIS A 791 -22.56 -12.67 10.14
C HIS A 791 -22.85 -11.51 9.19
N TYR A 792 -22.53 -10.27 9.59
CA TYR A 792 -22.81 -9.09 8.76
C TYR A 792 -22.00 -9.06 7.47
N ARG A 793 -20.75 -9.54 7.49
CA ARG A 793 -19.94 -9.72 6.27
C ARG A 793 -20.63 -10.64 5.26
N ARG A 794 -21.11 -11.81 5.71
CA ARG A 794 -21.84 -12.76 4.84
C ARG A 794 -23.16 -12.18 4.35
N GLN A 795 -23.95 -11.58 5.23
CA GLN A 795 -25.23 -10.98 4.87
C GLN A 795 -25.06 -9.85 3.84
N CYS A 796 -23.98 -9.07 3.94
CA CYS A 796 -23.67 -8.01 2.97
C CYS A 796 -23.40 -8.58 1.57
N LEU A 797 -22.62 -9.65 1.47
CA LEU A 797 -22.36 -10.35 0.20
C LEU A 797 -23.64 -10.96 -0.38
N LEU A 798 -24.46 -11.62 0.44
CA LEU A 798 -25.74 -12.19 0.00
C LEU A 798 -26.70 -11.10 -0.51
N LYS A 799 -26.78 -9.95 0.17
CA LYS A 799 -27.62 -8.82 -0.26
C LYS A 799 -27.15 -8.20 -1.57
N LEU A 800 -25.84 -8.03 -1.75
CA LEU A 800 -25.28 -7.56 -3.02
C LEU A 800 -25.50 -8.56 -4.16
N ASN A 801 -25.37 -9.85 -3.87
CA ASN A 801 -25.67 -10.91 -4.82
C ASN A 801 -27.15 -10.91 -5.23
N GLU A 802 -28.07 -10.74 -4.28
CA GLU A 802 -29.51 -10.58 -4.56
C GLU A 802 -29.80 -9.34 -5.42
N GLN A 803 -29.17 -8.20 -5.12
CA GLN A 803 -29.32 -6.97 -5.90
C GLN A 803 -28.81 -7.14 -7.34
N ALA A 804 -27.63 -7.76 -7.51
CA ALA A 804 -27.07 -8.03 -8.82
C ALA A 804 -27.92 -9.03 -9.63
N ALA A 805 -28.46 -10.06 -8.97
CA ALA A 805 -29.37 -11.01 -9.60
C ALA A 805 -30.69 -10.34 -10.03
N ALA A 806 -31.25 -9.44 -9.23
CA ALA A 806 -32.45 -8.69 -9.60
C ALA A 806 -32.22 -7.75 -10.80
N MET A 807 -31.04 -7.10 -10.86
CA MET A 807 -30.63 -6.28 -12.02
C MET A 807 -30.38 -7.13 -13.27
N PHE A 808 -29.94 -8.38 -13.11
CA PHE A 808 -29.82 -9.31 -14.23
C PHE A 808 -31.19 -9.77 -14.75
N GLU A 809 -32.15 -10.00 -13.84
CA GLU A 809 -33.52 -10.42 -14.16
C GLU A 809 -34.35 -9.35 -14.87
N SER A 810 -34.00 -8.07 -14.78
CA SER A 810 -34.74 -7.00 -15.45
C SER A 810 -34.63 -7.07 -16.98
N GLY A 811 -33.58 -7.70 -17.51
CA GLY A 811 -33.35 -7.82 -18.95
C GLY A 811 -32.87 -6.53 -19.62
N GLU A 812 -32.85 -5.41 -18.90
CA GLU A 812 -32.38 -4.12 -19.42
C GLU A 812 -30.86 -4.08 -19.46
N GLU A 813 -30.29 -3.87 -20.65
CA GLU A 813 -28.84 -3.85 -20.87
C GLU A 813 -28.01 -3.03 -19.85
N PRO A 814 -28.39 -1.79 -19.47
CA PRO A 814 -27.64 -1.03 -18.47
C PRO A 814 -27.71 -1.62 -17.06
N GLU A 815 -28.85 -2.21 -16.67
CA GLU A 815 -29.03 -2.83 -15.36
C GLU A 815 -28.27 -4.16 -15.30
N VAL A 816 -28.40 -5.00 -16.33
CA VAL A 816 -27.67 -6.26 -16.47
C VAL A 816 -26.16 -6.05 -16.40
N SER A 817 -25.65 -5.05 -17.12
CA SER A 817 -24.22 -4.70 -17.11
C SER A 817 -23.77 -4.17 -15.75
N THR A 818 -24.61 -3.39 -15.05
CA THR A 818 -24.33 -2.91 -13.68
C THR A 818 -24.33 -4.05 -12.66
N GLY A 819 -25.31 -4.96 -12.72
CA GLY A 819 -25.40 -6.13 -11.83
C GLY A 819 -24.22 -7.09 -11.99
N LEU A 820 -23.84 -7.40 -13.24
CA LEU A 820 -22.65 -8.22 -13.50
C LEU A 820 -21.35 -7.48 -13.13
N GLY A 821 -21.31 -6.15 -13.25
CA GLY A 821 -20.21 -5.32 -12.74
C GLY A 821 -20.05 -5.47 -11.22
N LEU A 822 -21.13 -5.33 -10.45
CA LEU A 822 -21.15 -5.54 -9.00
C LEU A 822 -20.62 -6.93 -8.61
N MET A 823 -21.03 -7.98 -9.33
CA MET A 823 -20.53 -9.32 -9.08
C MET A 823 -19.03 -9.46 -9.39
N ASN A 824 -18.57 -9.00 -10.55
CA ASN A 824 -17.18 -9.17 -10.98
C ASN A 824 -16.18 -8.29 -10.20
N GLU A 825 -16.59 -7.10 -9.78
CA GLU A 825 -15.72 -6.13 -9.13
C GLU A 825 -15.72 -6.23 -7.60
N LEU A 826 -16.84 -6.64 -7.00
CA LEU A 826 -17.01 -6.65 -5.54
C LEU A 826 -17.27 -8.04 -4.98
N VAL A 827 -18.27 -8.78 -5.46
CA VAL A 827 -18.70 -10.04 -4.81
C VAL A 827 -17.72 -11.19 -5.07
N VAL A 828 -17.42 -11.51 -6.34
CA VAL A 828 -16.54 -12.62 -6.74
C VAL A 828 -15.14 -12.49 -6.11
N PRO A 829 -14.49 -11.30 -6.12
CA PRO A 829 -13.21 -11.09 -5.44
C PRO A 829 -13.21 -11.39 -3.93
N CYS A 830 -14.37 -11.31 -3.27
CA CYS A 830 -14.48 -11.58 -1.84
C CYS A 830 -14.67 -13.07 -1.51
N ILE A 831 -15.08 -13.90 -2.48
CA ILE A 831 -15.37 -15.33 -2.26
C ILE A 831 -14.14 -16.08 -1.71
N PRO A 832 -12.91 -15.91 -2.26
CA PRO A 832 -11.73 -16.54 -1.68
C PRO A 832 -11.53 -16.20 -0.19
N LEU A 833 -11.86 -14.97 0.24
CA LEU A 833 -11.73 -14.54 1.63
C LEU A 833 -12.69 -15.26 2.59
N LEU A 834 -13.81 -15.79 2.07
CA LEU A 834 -14.74 -16.63 2.83
C LEU A 834 -14.24 -18.08 2.89
N LEU A 835 -13.62 -18.56 1.81
CA LEU A 835 -13.14 -19.95 1.69
C LEU A 835 -11.85 -20.23 2.49
N VAL A 836 -11.04 -19.20 2.82
CA VAL A 836 -9.78 -19.35 3.58
C VAL A 836 -9.98 -19.93 4.99
N HIS A 837 -11.16 -19.78 5.58
CA HIS A 837 -11.40 -20.16 6.98
C HIS A 837 -12.30 -21.37 7.17
N ASP A 838 -12.86 -21.90 6.07
CA ASP A 838 -13.62 -23.15 6.01
C ASP A 838 -14.72 -23.28 7.09
N THR A 839 -15.38 -22.16 7.42
CA THR A 839 -16.52 -22.19 8.34
C THR A 839 -17.76 -22.64 7.57
N GLU A 840 -18.54 -23.56 8.16
CA GLU A 840 -19.77 -24.09 7.54
C GLU A 840 -20.71 -22.97 7.07
N ARG A 841 -20.82 -21.88 7.85
CA ARG A 841 -21.64 -20.71 7.51
C ARG A 841 -21.10 -19.91 6.31
N ASP A 842 -19.78 -19.81 6.14
CA ASP A 842 -19.17 -19.13 4.99
C ASP A 842 -19.31 -19.96 3.71
N LEU A 843 -19.13 -21.29 3.81
CA LEU A 843 -19.36 -22.21 2.69
C LEU A 843 -20.81 -22.15 2.19
N LEU A 844 -21.78 -22.23 3.11
CA LEU A 844 -23.20 -22.13 2.78
C LEU A 844 -23.53 -20.81 2.07
N ALA A 845 -22.98 -19.69 2.50
CA ALA A 845 -23.21 -18.41 1.84
C ALA A 845 -22.64 -18.38 0.40
N VAL A 846 -21.48 -18.99 0.17
CA VAL A 846 -20.90 -19.12 -1.18
C VAL A 846 -21.73 -20.04 -2.06
N GLU A 847 -22.19 -21.18 -1.51
CA GLU A 847 -23.09 -22.10 -2.21
C GLU A 847 -24.43 -21.44 -2.55
N ASP A 848 -25.02 -20.65 -1.66
CA ASP A 848 -26.26 -19.91 -1.91
C ASP A 848 -26.09 -18.93 -3.08
N MET A 849 -24.97 -18.20 -3.13
CA MET A 849 -24.67 -17.30 -4.25
C MET A 849 -24.51 -18.09 -5.56
N ARG A 850 -23.76 -19.21 -5.55
CA ARG A 850 -23.57 -20.06 -6.73
C ARG A 850 -24.89 -20.66 -7.22
N ASN A 851 -25.68 -21.23 -6.32
CA ASN A 851 -26.98 -21.82 -6.61
C ASN A 851 -27.93 -20.78 -7.21
N ARG A 852 -27.91 -19.54 -6.70
CA ARG A 852 -28.73 -18.45 -7.25
C ARG A 852 -28.44 -18.20 -8.72
N TRP A 853 -27.17 -18.09 -9.12
CA TRP A 853 -26.82 -17.84 -10.53
C TRP A 853 -26.91 -19.09 -11.41
N CYS A 854 -26.60 -20.27 -10.87
CA CYS A 854 -26.80 -21.54 -11.59
C CYS A 854 -28.27 -21.85 -11.85
N SER A 855 -29.21 -21.30 -11.07
CA SER A 855 -30.65 -21.50 -11.30
C SER A 855 -31.15 -20.95 -12.64
N TYR A 856 -30.41 -20.01 -13.26
CA TYR A 856 -30.72 -19.48 -14.58
C TYR A 856 -30.34 -20.44 -15.72
N LEU A 857 -29.50 -21.45 -15.45
CA LEU A 857 -29.13 -22.46 -16.46
C LEU A 857 -30.36 -23.27 -16.88
N GLY A 858 -30.68 -23.23 -18.17
CA GLY A 858 -31.83 -23.95 -18.74
C GLY A 858 -33.17 -23.20 -18.69
N GLN A 859 -33.19 -21.94 -18.23
CA GLN A 859 -34.36 -21.06 -18.38
C GLN A 859 -34.37 -20.42 -19.78
N GLU A 860 -35.57 -20.17 -20.33
CA GLU A 860 -35.72 -19.40 -21.58
C GLU A 860 -35.38 -17.93 -21.32
N MET A 861 -34.39 -17.38 -22.04
CA MET A 861 -33.96 -15.98 -21.93
C MET A 861 -33.44 -15.46 -23.28
N GLU A 862 -33.33 -14.14 -23.42
CA GLU A 862 -32.79 -13.51 -24.63
C GLU A 862 -31.34 -13.94 -24.90
N PRO A 863 -30.93 -14.12 -26.18
CA PRO A 863 -29.59 -14.63 -26.53
C PRO A 863 -28.44 -13.83 -25.93
N ASN A 864 -28.59 -12.51 -25.84
CA ASN A 864 -27.57 -11.61 -25.25
C ASN A 864 -27.41 -11.84 -23.74
N LEU A 865 -28.50 -12.08 -23.01
CA LEU A 865 -28.43 -12.42 -21.58
C LEU A 865 -27.81 -13.80 -21.37
N GLN A 866 -28.14 -14.76 -22.23
CA GLN A 866 -27.57 -16.11 -22.16
C GLN A 866 -26.06 -16.10 -22.40
N GLU A 867 -25.57 -15.29 -23.34
CA GLU A 867 -24.14 -15.08 -23.60
C GLU A 867 -23.45 -14.47 -22.36
N LYS A 868 -23.97 -13.35 -21.83
CA LYS A 868 -23.42 -12.69 -20.64
C LYS A 868 -23.40 -13.60 -19.40
N LEU A 869 -24.41 -14.45 -19.21
CA LEU A 869 -24.46 -15.44 -18.13
C LEU A 869 -23.40 -16.53 -18.32
N THR A 870 -23.23 -17.01 -19.55
CA THR A 870 -22.22 -18.03 -19.91
C THR A 870 -20.80 -17.53 -19.65
N ASP A 871 -20.55 -16.25 -19.92
CA ASP A 871 -19.25 -15.60 -19.65
C ASP A 871 -19.00 -15.35 -18.15
N PHE A 872 -20.05 -15.15 -17.37
CA PHE A 872 -19.95 -14.85 -15.94
C PHE A 872 -19.79 -16.10 -15.07
N LEU A 873 -20.57 -17.15 -15.32
CA LEU A 873 -20.62 -18.34 -14.46
C LEU A 873 -19.25 -19.00 -14.17
N PRO A 874 -18.32 -19.13 -15.14
CA PRO A 874 -16.98 -19.65 -14.87
C PRO A 874 -16.24 -18.88 -13.77
N LYS A 875 -16.40 -17.55 -13.71
CA LYS A 875 -15.73 -16.69 -12.71
C LYS A 875 -16.27 -16.91 -11.29
N LEU A 876 -17.56 -17.23 -11.17
CA LEU A 876 -18.22 -17.51 -9.89
C LEU A 876 -17.96 -18.94 -9.40
N LEU A 877 -17.80 -19.89 -10.32
CA LEU A 877 -17.60 -21.31 -10.01
C LEU A 877 -16.12 -21.65 -9.79
N ASP A 878 -15.21 -21.06 -10.57
CA ASP A 878 -13.77 -21.28 -10.51
C ASP A 878 -13.04 -20.06 -9.90
N CYS A 879 -13.15 -19.92 -8.57
CA CYS A 879 -12.49 -18.84 -7.82
C CYS A 879 -11.02 -19.18 -7.45
N SER A 880 -10.39 -20.15 -8.11
CA SER A 880 -9.15 -20.79 -7.64
C SER A 880 -7.85 -20.01 -7.93
N ALA A 881 -7.89 -18.90 -8.68
CA ALA A 881 -6.66 -18.30 -9.21
C ALA A 881 -6.40 -16.82 -8.89
N GLU A 882 -7.37 -16.03 -8.40
CA GLU A 882 -7.14 -14.59 -8.18
C GLU A 882 -7.76 -14.09 -6.88
N ILE A 883 -6.99 -14.13 -5.77
CA ILE A 883 -7.26 -13.25 -4.64
C ILE A 883 -6.92 -11.84 -5.10
N LYS A 884 -7.90 -11.10 -5.61
CA LYS A 884 -7.75 -9.64 -5.73
C LYS A 884 -7.57 -9.10 -4.31
N SER A 885 -6.35 -8.68 -3.97
CA SER A 885 -6.13 -7.97 -2.72
C SER A 885 -6.82 -6.62 -2.83
N PHE A 886 -7.82 -6.34 -2.01
CA PHE A 886 -8.36 -4.98 -1.90
C PHE A 886 -7.19 -4.09 -1.47
N HIS A 887 -6.80 -3.14 -2.32
CA HIS A 887 -5.44 -2.57 -2.28
C HIS A 887 -5.23 -1.45 -1.26
N ASP A 888 -6.29 -0.83 -0.75
CA ASP A 888 -6.22 0.13 0.36
C ASP A 888 -7.51 0.02 1.21
N PRO A 889 -7.42 0.07 2.56
CA PRO A 889 -8.60 0.08 3.41
C PRO A 889 -9.39 1.39 3.24
N PRO A 890 -10.73 1.36 3.40
CA PRO A 890 -11.53 2.58 3.38
C PRO A 890 -11.00 3.65 4.35
N LYS A 891 -11.01 4.92 3.93
CA LYS A 891 -10.58 6.03 4.80
C LYS A 891 -11.45 6.06 6.06
N LEU A 892 -10.81 5.96 7.22
CA LEU A 892 -11.50 6.02 8.50
C LEU A 892 -11.82 7.48 8.89
N PRO A 893 -13.03 7.77 9.37
CA PRO A 893 -13.31 9.02 10.06
C PRO A 893 -12.53 9.09 11.39
N SER A 894 -12.02 10.27 11.72
CA SER A 894 -11.43 10.52 13.04
C SER A 894 -12.54 10.77 14.04
N TYR A 895 -12.61 9.96 15.11
CA TYR A 895 -13.56 10.15 16.19
C TYR A 895 -12.83 10.40 17.51
N SER A 896 -13.33 11.37 18.26
CA SER A 896 -12.90 11.51 19.64
C SER A 896 -13.28 10.26 20.45
N THR A 897 -12.58 10.00 21.55
CA THR A 897 -12.85 8.85 22.44
C THR A 897 -14.32 8.82 22.90
N LEU A 898 -14.88 9.97 23.24
CA LEU A 898 -16.30 10.11 23.62
C LEU A 898 -17.22 9.78 22.44
N GLU A 899 -17.00 10.42 21.29
CA GLU A 899 -17.80 10.20 20.07
C GLU A 899 -17.78 8.74 19.63
N LEU A 900 -16.61 8.09 19.69
CA LEU A 900 -16.47 6.68 19.34
C LEU A 900 -17.31 5.81 20.27
N SER A 901 -17.26 6.06 21.58
CA SER A 901 -18.04 5.31 22.56
C SER A 901 -19.56 5.51 22.39
N GLU A 902 -20.02 6.73 22.14
CA GLU A 902 -21.45 7.05 21.97
C GLU A 902 -22.00 6.49 20.66
N ARG A 903 -21.21 6.56 19.58
CA ARG A 903 -21.58 5.96 18.30
C ARG A 903 -21.58 4.44 18.40
N PHE A 904 -20.64 3.83 19.13
CA PHE A 904 -20.61 2.39 19.35
C PHE A 904 -21.91 1.92 20.00
N VAL A 905 -22.34 2.59 21.09
CA VAL A 905 -23.61 2.29 21.77
C VAL A 905 -24.79 2.39 20.82
N ARG A 906 -24.87 3.46 20.02
CA ARG A 906 -25.96 3.66 19.06
C ARG A 906 -26.02 2.57 17.98
N VAL A 907 -24.89 2.27 17.36
CA VAL A 907 -24.82 1.28 16.26
C VAL A 907 -25.10 -0.12 16.80
N MET A 908 -24.50 -0.48 17.94
CA MET A 908 -24.69 -1.80 18.55
C MET A 908 -26.11 -2.01 19.08
N ALA A 909 -26.76 -0.97 19.63
CA ALA A 909 -28.17 -1.04 20.00
C ALA A 909 -29.10 -1.26 18.79
N ALA A 910 -28.78 -0.65 17.65
CA ALA A 910 -29.54 -0.83 16.42
C ALA A 910 -29.34 -2.23 15.79
N VAL A 911 -28.18 -2.85 16.03
CA VAL A 911 -27.82 -4.21 15.59
C VAL A 911 -28.42 -5.29 16.52
N GLY A 912 -28.34 -5.10 17.84
CA GLY A 912 -28.82 -6.06 18.85
C GLY A 912 -30.34 -6.11 19.03
N GLY A 913 -31.09 -5.17 18.43
CA GLY A 913 -32.55 -5.11 18.48
C GLY A 913 -33.28 -5.89 17.38
N ARG A 914 -32.60 -6.69 16.56
CA ARG A 914 -33.20 -7.46 15.45
C ARG A 914 -32.89 -8.94 15.48
#